data_AF-A0A7W4A8J9-F1
#
_entry.id   AF-A0A7W4A8J9-F1
#
_cell.length_a   1.000
_cell.length_b   1.000
_cell.length_c   1.000
_cell.angle_alpha   90.00
_cell.angle_beta   90.00
_cell.angle_gamma   90.00
#
_symmetry.space_group_name_H-M   'P 1'
#
loop_
_entity.id
_entity.type
_entity.pdbx_description
1 polymer ?
#
loop_
_entity_poly.entity_id
_entity_poly.type
_entity_poly.pdbx_seq_one_letter_code
_entity_poly.pdbx_strand_id
1 'polypeptide(L)'
;MNACADASQTINYFAPELSWLSFNDRVLQEAKDKNNPIIERIRFLGIFSNNLDEFFRVRVADVKRRILLNKLPDTNFDEDEILLTQIQQKVLQLGKKFNVIHQQILDDLNTHNIHVDRPEQLSEFHINWLKIFFHDNVLQHISPIMLDENKDFSDHINDTMTYLFVEMFNDKSHYAMLEVPTDRVPRFVILPPEKTRRHKTIVMLDDIILFFLSDVFSSFFSFTEIQGYAIKLTRDAEYNLDDELEEGILDKMSKGLKQRIYAEPVRLVYDQAMPEPMLKVMKKRLGVTHHDALIPGGRYRNFRDFIGFPNVGRQYLENKSLPALQSTAFNNHASVFAAISQQDILLYYPYHTFNHLLEYVRQAAFDPRVTQIKVNIYRVASKSRLISSLINAAKNGKKVTVMVELKARFDEQNNIEWAKVLSGAGIKVIFGIPALKVHSKLCIIHRREKGQIVKYAHIGTGNFHEKTAKIYTDFSLFTKHQGICDESDSVFKFIESSYKPFMFEHLMISPVNARQLLLGLIHQEITHVENGHTGKITLKINNLVDKELVDCLYLAARSGVKIRIIVRGMCSLVPGLNNFSDNIRVISIVDRFLEHPRVMIFGNNGDEKVYISSADWMTRNLDHRVEVGVPIYDEKLKQLIVDVLELQFKDRTKARIIDSEQKNHYVRRGNRKKIRSQIAIYDHLKKWEGNYNNE
;
A
#
# COMPACT_ATOMS: atom_id res chain seq x y z
N MET A 1 -17.01 30.19 23.62
CA MET A 1 -16.39 31.19 24.50
C MET A 1 -15.17 30.55 25.13
N ASN A 2 -14.04 31.24 25.06
CA ASN A 2 -12.69 30.78 25.40
C ASN A 2 -12.52 30.52 26.90
N ALA A 3 -12.01 29.34 27.28
CA ALA A 3 -11.23 29.14 28.50
C ALA A 3 -10.51 27.77 28.49
N CYS A 4 -9.26 27.76 28.02
CA CYS A 4 -8.08 27.17 28.70
C CYS A 4 -6.96 26.99 27.68
N ALA A 5 -6.28 28.10 27.40
CA ALA A 5 -4.90 28.07 26.99
C ALA A 5 -4.07 27.63 28.20
N ASP A 6 -3.61 26.38 28.19
CA ASP A 6 -2.45 25.96 28.98
C ASP A 6 -1.28 25.86 28.00
N ALA A 7 -0.66 27.01 27.76
CA ALA A 7 0.27 27.28 26.66
C ALA A 7 1.75 27.13 27.07
N SER A 8 2.14 26.03 27.72
CA SER A 8 3.55 25.81 28.11
C SER A 8 4.17 24.46 27.73
N GLN A 9 3.43 23.55 27.11
CA GLN A 9 4.01 22.34 26.51
C GLN A 9 3.61 22.24 25.04
N THR A 10 4.55 22.56 24.15
CA THR A 10 4.49 22.24 22.72
C THR A 10 4.45 20.72 22.59
N ILE A 11 3.31 20.17 22.17
CA ILE A 11 3.19 18.75 21.86
C ILE A 11 4.01 18.49 20.59
N ASN A 12 5.08 17.72 20.71
CA ASN A 12 5.85 17.28 19.56
C ASN A 12 5.14 16.09 18.91
N TYR A 13 4.74 16.24 17.65
CA TYR A 13 4.18 15.16 16.82
C TYR A 13 5.30 14.36 16.18
N PHE A 14 5.05 13.09 15.86
CA PHE A 14 5.95 12.38 14.96
C PHE A 14 5.81 12.92 13.54
N ALA A 15 6.95 13.22 12.90
CA ALA A 15 6.99 13.47 11.47
C ALA A 15 6.40 12.25 10.71
N PRO A 16 5.43 12.45 9.80
CA PRO A 16 4.79 11.36 9.07
C PRO A 16 5.78 10.46 8.33
N GLU A 17 6.84 11.05 7.77
CA GLU A 17 7.90 10.37 7.02
C GLU A 17 8.73 9.44 7.92
N LEU A 18 9.08 9.88 9.15
CA LEU A 18 9.78 9.04 10.11
C LEU A 18 8.88 7.93 10.66
N SER A 19 7.61 8.23 10.91
CA SER A 19 6.61 7.23 11.29
C SER A 19 6.41 6.18 10.20
N TRP A 20 6.46 6.59 8.93
CA TRP A 20 6.45 5.68 7.78
C TRP A 20 7.68 4.76 7.76
N LEU A 21 8.89 5.28 8.02
CA LEU A 21 10.09 4.44 8.11
C LEU A 21 10.00 3.45 9.28
N SER A 22 9.37 3.84 10.40
CA SER A 22 9.07 2.94 11.50
C SER A 22 8.04 1.85 11.12
N PHE A 23 7.04 2.18 10.29
CA PHE A 23 6.21 1.18 9.63
C PHE A 23 7.02 0.19 8.81
N ASN A 24 7.90 0.67 7.93
CA ASN A 24 8.68 -0.25 7.10
C ASN A 24 9.68 -1.07 7.95
N ASP A 25 10.15 -0.57 9.09
CA ASP A 25 10.92 -1.37 10.04
C ASP A 25 10.11 -2.55 10.61
N ARG A 26 8.80 -2.38 10.85
CA ARG A 26 7.91 -3.50 11.24
C ARG A 26 7.77 -4.55 10.14
N VAL A 27 7.80 -4.15 8.87
CA VAL A 27 7.87 -5.08 7.73
C VAL A 27 9.19 -5.85 7.75
N LEU A 28 10.31 -5.16 8.04
CA LEU A 28 11.61 -5.81 8.18
C LEU A 28 11.66 -6.79 9.38
N GLN A 29 10.93 -6.51 10.45
CA GLN A 29 10.77 -7.45 11.57
C GLN A 29 10.07 -8.76 11.14
N GLU A 30 9.16 -8.73 10.15
CA GLU A 30 8.53 -9.97 9.63
C GLU A 30 9.52 -10.85 8.86
N ALA A 31 10.50 -10.24 8.16
CA ALA A 31 11.61 -10.98 7.55
C ALA A 31 12.53 -11.62 8.61
N LYS A 32 12.72 -10.94 9.76
CA LYS A 32 13.51 -11.45 10.89
C LYS A 32 12.79 -12.54 11.69
N ASP A 33 11.47 -12.52 11.74
CA ASP A 33 10.69 -13.40 12.62
C ASP A 33 10.75 -14.87 12.16
N LYS A 34 11.45 -15.71 12.93
CA LYS A 34 11.56 -17.16 12.68
C LYS A 34 10.24 -17.94 12.83
N ASN A 35 9.18 -17.32 13.36
CA ASN A 35 7.84 -17.92 13.34
C ASN A 35 7.19 -17.86 11.93
N ASN A 36 7.73 -17.04 11.03
CA ASN A 36 7.32 -17.03 9.63
C ASN A 36 8.09 -18.09 8.83
N PRO A 37 7.43 -18.79 7.88
CA PRO A 37 8.11 -19.69 6.96
C PRO A 37 9.22 -18.97 6.17
N ILE A 38 10.31 -19.67 5.85
CA ILE A 38 11.53 -19.05 5.32
C ILE A 38 11.32 -18.34 3.97
N ILE A 39 10.46 -18.88 3.09
CA ILE A 39 10.16 -18.24 1.81
C ILE A 39 9.35 -16.95 2.02
N GLU A 40 8.52 -16.89 3.04
CA GLU A 40 7.77 -15.67 3.37
C GLU A 40 8.71 -14.59 3.93
N ARG A 41 9.70 -15.01 4.73
CA ARG A 41 10.72 -14.10 5.28
C ARG A 41 11.51 -13.41 4.17
N ILE A 42 11.94 -14.15 3.14
CA ILE A 42 12.67 -13.54 2.02
C ILE A 42 11.76 -12.66 1.16
N ARG A 43 10.48 -13.04 0.97
CA ARG A 43 9.49 -12.18 0.32
C ARG A 43 9.24 -10.88 1.07
N PHE A 44 9.25 -10.91 2.41
CA PHE A 44 9.16 -9.69 3.23
C PHE A 44 10.35 -8.74 3.03
N LEU A 45 11.56 -9.24 2.73
CA LEU A 45 12.67 -8.36 2.31
C LEU A 45 12.35 -7.67 0.98
N GLY A 46 11.73 -8.39 0.05
CA GLY A 46 11.22 -7.80 -1.19
C GLY A 46 10.15 -6.74 -0.95
N ILE A 47 9.17 -7.01 -0.08
CA ILE A 47 8.13 -6.04 0.30
C ILE A 47 8.76 -4.80 0.94
N PHE A 48 9.70 -4.97 1.87
CA PHE A 48 10.43 -3.87 2.49
C PHE A 48 11.12 -2.99 1.45
N SER A 49 11.81 -3.60 0.48
CA SER A 49 12.50 -2.87 -0.60
C SER A 49 11.51 -2.16 -1.51
N ASN A 50 10.41 -2.81 -1.89
CA ASN A 50 9.39 -2.20 -2.74
C ASN A 50 8.75 -0.98 -2.09
N ASN A 51 8.40 -1.10 -0.81
CA ASN A 51 7.87 0.01 -0.02
C ASN A 51 8.88 1.17 0.04
N LEU A 52 10.16 0.87 0.27
CA LEU A 52 11.19 1.90 0.37
C LEU A 52 11.37 2.62 -0.97
N ASP A 53 11.29 1.90 -2.09
CA ASP A 53 11.31 2.50 -3.43
C ASP A 53 10.15 3.49 -3.63
N GLU A 54 8.92 3.12 -3.24
CA GLU A 54 7.76 4.01 -3.27
C GLU A 54 7.95 5.23 -2.34
N PHE A 55 8.51 5.03 -1.15
CA PHE A 55 8.79 6.11 -0.21
C PHE A 55 9.76 7.16 -0.78
N PHE A 56 10.82 6.73 -1.47
CA PHE A 56 11.71 7.67 -2.14
C PHE A 56 11.03 8.36 -3.32
N ARG A 57 10.30 7.62 -4.16
CA ARG A 57 9.59 8.16 -5.33
C ARG A 57 8.55 9.21 -4.97
N VAL A 58 7.93 9.11 -3.80
CA VAL A 58 6.82 9.98 -3.41
C VAL A 58 7.21 10.89 -2.25
N ARG A 59 7.55 10.33 -1.09
CA ARG A 59 7.66 11.11 0.16
C ARG A 59 8.95 11.89 0.26
N VAL A 60 10.09 11.29 -0.07
CA VAL A 60 11.36 12.01 -0.04
C VAL A 60 11.38 13.08 -1.13
N ALA A 61 10.78 12.81 -2.27
CA ALA A 61 10.57 13.80 -3.33
C ALA A 61 9.73 14.99 -2.83
N ASP A 62 8.60 14.74 -2.15
CA ASP A 62 7.78 15.80 -1.55
C ASP A 62 8.59 16.66 -0.54
N VAL A 63 9.38 16.04 0.35
CA VAL A 63 10.24 16.76 1.31
C VAL A 63 11.28 17.62 0.57
N LYS A 64 12.01 17.05 -0.40
CA LYS A 64 12.98 17.79 -1.22
C LYS A 64 12.31 18.97 -1.93
N ARG A 65 11.09 18.78 -2.43
CA ARG A 65 10.32 19.84 -3.09
C ARG A 65 10.02 20.96 -2.12
N ARG A 66 9.55 20.68 -0.90
CA ARG A 66 9.32 21.72 0.14
C ARG A 66 10.59 22.52 0.43
N ILE A 67 11.74 21.85 0.53
CA ILE A 67 13.06 22.52 0.68
C ILE A 67 13.34 23.45 -0.51
N LEU A 68 13.09 23.01 -1.75
CA LEU A 68 13.28 23.83 -2.95
C LEU A 68 12.31 25.02 -3.03
N LEU A 69 11.05 24.83 -2.64
CA LEU A 69 10.00 25.85 -2.63
C LEU A 69 10.26 26.96 -1.60
N ASN A 70 10.73 26.56 -0.41
CA ASN A 70 10.98 27.45 0.72
C ASN A 70 12.29 28.25 0.59
N LYS A 71 13.01 28.14 -0.53
CA LYS A 71 14.12 29.03 -0.90
C LYS A 71 13.66 30.42 -1.40
N LEU A 72 12.35 30.70 -1.35
CA LEU A 72 11.77 32.03 -1.50
C LEU A 72 11.88 32.81 -0.16
N PRO A 73 11.96 34.16 -0.15
CA PRO A 73 12.18 34.92 1.08
C PRO A 73 11.01 34.74 2.07
N ASP A 74 11.31 34.68 3.39
CA ASP A 74 10.40 34.65 4.56
C ASP A 74 9.85 33.31 5.11
N THR A 75 10.47 32.15 4.82
CA THR A 75 10.10 30.87 5.50
C THR A 75 11.26 30.21 6.26
N ASN A 76 10.98 29.71 7.47
CA ASN A 76 11.94 29.01 8.34
C ASN A 76 12.63 27.86 7.59
N PHE A 77 13.95 28.00 7.45
CA PHE A 77 14.84 27.24 6.59
C PHE A 77 15.23 25.85 7.14
N ASP A 78 15.15 25.63 8.46
CA ASP A 78 15.88 24.53 9.12
C ASP A 78 15.10 23.19 9.23
N GLU A 79 13.77 23.19 9.33
CA GLU A 79 13.02 21.99 9.76
C GLU A 79 12.98 20.85 8.71
N ASP A 80 12.73 21.17 7.43
CA ASP A 80 12.67 20.15 6.37
C ASP A 80 14.07 19.59 6.02
N GLU A 81 15.14 20.39 6.13
CA GLU A 81 16.52 19.91 5.95
C GLU A 81 16.95 18.97 7.10
N ILE A 82 16.59 19.32 8.33
CA ILE A 82 16.76 18.43 9.50
C ILE A 82 15.99 17.13 9.29
N LEU A 83 14.72 17.20 8.85
CA LEU A 83 13.90 16.03 8.56
C LEU A 83 14.53 15.15 7.47
N LEU A 84 15.01 15.72 6.37
CA LEU A 84 15.68 14.98 5.32
C LEU A 84 16.94 14.26 5.85
N THR A 85 17.72 14.94 6.69
CA THR A 85 18.88 14.35 7.35
C THR A 85 18.49 13.19 8.27
N GLN A 86 17.44 13.34 9.07
CA GLN A 86 16.91 12.27 9.93
C GLN A 86 16.39 11.07 9.11
N ILE A 87 15.71 11.32 7.99
CA ILE A 87 15.27 10.29 7.03
C ILE A 87 16.47 9.51 6.51
N GLN A 88 17.51 10.20 6.02
CA GLN A 88 18.72 9.56 5.49
C GLN A 88 19.42 8.70 6.55
N GLN A 89 19.60 9.22 7.76
CA GLN A 89 20.19 8.47 8.88
C GLN A 89 19.38 7.21 9.21
N LYS A 90 18.05 7.32 9.29
CA LYS A 90 17.17 6.18 9.58
C LYS A 90 17.21 5.14 8.45
N VAL A 91 17.23 5.55 7.19
CA VAL A 91 17.36 4.65 6.04
C VAL A 91 18.69 3.90 6.08
N LEU A 92 19.80 4.55 6.40
CA LEU A 92 21.11 3.89 6.56
C LEU A 92 21.10 2.85 7.68
N GLN A 93 20.47 3.15 8.82
CA GLN A 93 20.30 2.19 9.92
C GLN A 93 19.47 0.97 9.49
N LEU A 94 18.37 1.19 8.77
CA LEU A 94 17.54 0.11 8.24
C LEU A 94 18.27 -0.73 7.18
N GLY A 95 19.11 -0.10 6.35
CA GLY A 95 19.96 -0.80 5.38
C GLY A 95 20.96 -1.75 6.05
N LYS A 96 21.60 -1.34 7.14
CA LYS A 96 22.47 -2.22 7.94
C LYS A 96 21.70 -3.41 8.51
N LYS A 97 20.51 -3.15 9.08
CA LYS A 97 19.63 -4.20 9.63
C LYS A 97 19.15 -5.17 8.55
N PHE A 98 18.82 -4.65 7.36
CA PHE A 98 18.43 -5.43 6.19
C PHE A 98 19.52 -6.42 5.79
N ASN A 99 20.77 -5.96 5.65
CA ASN A 99 21.89 -6.83 5.25
C ASN A 99 22.10 -7.99 6.23
N VAL A 100 22.02 -7.73 7.54
CA VAL A 100 22.14 -8.76 8.57
C VAL A 100 21.01 -9.80 8.46
N ILE A 101 19.77 -9.35 8.29
CA ILE A 101 18.62 -10.26 8.16
C ILE A 101 18.69 -11.06 6.86
N HIS A 102 19.12 -10.43 5.76
CA HIS A 102 19.32 -11.09 4.47
C HIS A 102 20.33 -12.22 4.59
N GLN A 103 21.50 -11.97 5.19
CA GLN A 103 22.50 -13.02 5.40
C GLN A 103 21.94 -14.18 6.25
N GLN A 104 21.26 -13.86 7.35
CA GLN A 104 20.62 -14.88 8.20
C GLN A 104 19.60 -15.73 7.45
N ILE A 105 18.85 -15.13 6.51
CA ILE A 105 17.88 -15.85 5.67
C ILE A 105 18.60 -16.78 4.69
N LEU A 106 19.70 -16.34 4.08
CA LEU A 106 20.50 -17.20 3.19
C LEU A 106 21.09 -18.38 3.96
N ASP A 107 21.60 -18.15 5.17
CA ASP A 107 22.10 -19.20 6.05
C ASP A 107 20.98 -20.19 6.44
N ASP A 108 19.80 -19.68 6.80
CA ASP A 108 18.63 -20.49 7.12
C ASP A 108 18.15 -21.31 5.89
N LEU A 109 18.19 -20.73 4.67
CA LEU A 109 17.86 -21.44 3.42
C LEU A 109 18.82 -22.62 3.16
N ASN A 110 20.12 -22.43 3.44
CA ASN A 110 21.12 -23.50 3.32
C ASN A 110 20.76 -24.71 4.20
N THR A 111 20.23 -24.49 5.41
CA THR A 111 19.77 -25.59 6.29
C THR A 111 18.61 -26.40 5.69
N HIS A 112 17.86 -25.80 4.76
CA HIS A 112 16.79 -26.43 4.00
C HIS A 112 17.26 -27.03 2.66
N ASN A 113 18.58 -27.05 2.37
CA ASN A 113 19.19 -27.47 1.09
C ASN A 113 18.77 -26.60 -0.10
N ILE A 114 18.41 -25.34 0.16
CA ILE A 114 18.14 -24.32 -0.86
C ILE A 114 19.32 -23.36 -0.82
N HIS A 115 20.07 -23.30 -1.91
CA HIS A 115 21.29 -22.52 -2.02
C HIS A 115 21.07 -21.38 -3.02
N VAL A 116 21.51 -20.18 -2.66
CA VAL A 116 21.56 -19.03 -3.57
C VAL A 116 23.03 -18.74 -3.82
N ASP A 117 23.58 -19.38 -4.84
CA ASP A 117 25.01 -19.44 -5.09
C ASP A 117 25.41 -18.53 -6.24
N ARG A 118 26.68 -18.11 -6.24
CA ARG A 118 27.26 -17.36 -7.35
C ARG A 118 27.92 -18.31 -8.35
N PRO A 119 28.01 -17.92 -9.63
CA PRO A 119 28.66 -18.73 -10.66
C PRO A 119 30.04 -19.26 -10.27
N GLU A 120 30.87 -18.48 -9.57
CA GLU A 120 32.23 -18.89 -9.19
C GLU A 120 32.27 -20.06 -8.18
N GLN A 121 31.13 -20.40 -7.57
CA GLN A 121 31.00 -21.48 -6.59
C GLN A 121 30.39 -22.75 -7.19
N LEU A 122 30.02 -22.72 -8.48
CA LEU A 122 29.30 -23.80 -9.14
C LEU A 122 30.25 -24.89 -9.69
N SER A 123 29.69 -26.08 -9.91
CA SER A 123 30.42 -27.16 -10.59
C SER A 123 30.57 -26.88 -12.10
N GLU A 124 31.54 -27.53 -12.75
CA GLU A 124 31.72 -27.42 -14.20
C GLU A 124 30.45 -27.79 -14.99
N PHE A 125 29.68 -28.76 -14.49
CA PHE A 125 28.38 -29.13 -15.08
C PHE A 125 27.42 -27.93 -15.11
N HIS A 126 27.29 -27.23 -13.98
CA HIS A 126 26.43 -26.06 -13.86
C HIS A 126 26.94 -24.85 -14.64
N ILE A 127 28.26 -24.63 -14.69
CA ILE A 127 28.88 -23.57 -15.51
C ILE A 127 28.60 -23.79 -17.00
N ASN A 128 28.77 -25.01 -17.50
CA ASN A 128 28.47 -25.34 -18.89
C ASN A 128 26.99 -25.13 -19.22
N TRP A 129 26.09 -25.52 -18.31
CA TRP A 129 24.67 -25.25 -18.46
C TRP A 129 24.35 -23.75 -18.47
N LEU A 130 24.93 -22.98 -17.55
CA LEU A 130 24.77 -21.53 -17.48
C LEU A 130 25.28 -20.83 -18.73
N LYS A 131 26.38 -21.31 -19.34
CA LYS A 131 26.90 -20.77 -20.58
C LYS A 131 25.88 -20.89 -21.72
N ILE A 132 25.29 -22.08 -21.89
CA ILE A 132 24.25 -22.31 -22.90
C ILE A 132 23.04 -21.42 -22.63
N PHE A 133 22.56 -21.42 -21.37
CA PHE A 133 21.45 -20.56 -20.96
C PHE A 133 21.72 -19.07 -21.21
N PHE A 134 22.93 -18.60 -20.92
CA PHE A 134 23.31 -17.21 -21.13
C PHE A 134 23.26 -16.84 -22.61
N HIS A 135 23.90 -17.63 -23.49
CA HIS A 135 23.93 -17.34 -24.93
C HIS A 135 22.54 -17.46 -25.57
N ASP A 136 21.77 -18.51 -25.24
CA ASP A 136 20.49 -18.80 -25.89
C ASP A 136 19.32 -17.97 -25.35
N ASN A 137 19.34 -17.60 -24.05
CA ASN A 137 18.19 -16.97 -23.39
C ASN A 137 18.47 -15.55 -22.90
N VAL A 138 19.70 -15.22 -22.49
CA VAL A 138 19.99 -13.96 -21.81
C VAL A 138 20.61 -12.92 -22.77
N LEU A 139 21.63 -13.31 -23.54
CA LEU A 139 22.44 -12.41 -24.35
C LEU A 139 21.61 -11.63 -25.39
N GLN A 140 20.60 -12.27 -25.98
CA GLN A 140 19.66 -11.66 -26.93
C GLN A 140 18.84 -10.49 -26.36
N HIS A 141 18.79 -10.35 -25.03
CA HIS A 141 18.05 -9.29 -24.34
C HIS A 141 18.95 -8.21 -23.74
N ILE A 142 20.28 -8.37 -23.84
CA ILE A 142 21.25 -7.42 -23.32
C ILE A 142 21.72 -6.52 -24.46
N SER A 143 21.74 -5.21 -24.22
CA SER A 143 22.30 -4.23 -25.14
C SER A 143 23.13 -3.22 -24.34
N PRO A 144 24.46 -3.20 -24.50
CA PRO A 144 25.32 -2.25 -23.79
C PRO A 144 25.06 -0.80 -24.20
N ILE A 145 24.93 0.07 -23.20
CA ILE A 145 24.89 1.52 -23.38
C ILE A 145 26.30 2.05 -23.09
N MET A 146 27.04 2.40 -24.14
CA MET A 146 28.40 2.96 -23.99
C MET A 146 28.33 4.40 -23.48
N LEU A 147 29.12 4.72 -22.45
CA LEU A 147 29.12 6.02 -21.81
C LEU A 147 30.18 6.95 -22.39
N ASP A 148 29.73 8.03 -23.03
CA ASP A 148 30.56 9.10 -23.58
C ASP A 148 31.01 10.08 -22.46
N GLU A 149 32.18 10.69 -22.64
CA GLU A 149 32.72 11.64 -21.69
C GLU A 149 31.96 12.97 -21.60
N ASN A 150 31.23 13.33 -22.66
CA ASN A 150 30.59 14.64 -22.81
C ASN A 150 29.06 14.60 -22.69
N LYS A 151 28.47 13.45 -22.37
CA LYS A 151 27.01 13.28 -22.27
C LYS A 151 26.57 12.98 -20.84
N ASP A 152 25.44 13.57 -20.46
CA ASP A 152 24.67 13.15 -19.29
C ASP A 152 23.75 11.98 -19.70
N PHE A 153 23.82 10.90 -18.94
CA PHE A 153 23.02 9.69 -19.16
C PHE A 153 21.89 9.55 -18.14
N SER A 154 21.72 10.53 -17.24
CA SER A 154 20.64 10.57 -16.25
C SER A 154 19.29 10.23 -16.88
N ASP A 155 18.95 10.85 -18.02
CA ASP A 155 17.69 10.66 -18.76
C ASP A 155 17.51 9.31 -19.45
N HIS A 156 18.60 8.60 -19.76
CA HIS A 156 18.58 7.34 -20.52
C HIS A 156 18.41 6.09 -19.64
N ILE A 157 18.24 6.28 -18.32
CA ILE A 157 18.10 5.20 -17.35
C ILE A 157 16.62 5.00 -17.00
N ASN A 158 16.15 3.77 -17.14
CA ASN A 158 14.86 3.37 -16.62
C ASN A 158 14.90 3.31 -15.08
N ASP A 159 14.12 4.17 -14.42
CA ASP A 159 14.10 4.30 -12.95
C ASP A 159 13.56 3.07 -12.20
N THR A 160 12.97 2.11 -12.94
CA THR A 160 12.44 0.86 -12.39
C THR A 160 13.46 -0.27 -12.46
N MET A 161 14.45 -0.20 -13.35
CA MET A 161 15.35 -1.31 -13.65
C MET A 161 16.65 -1.26 -12.83
N THR A 162 17.34 -2.40 -12.82
CA THR A 162 18.72 -2.49 -12.32
C THR A 162 19.66 -2.38 -13.49
N TYR A 163 20.72 -1.62 -13.33
CA TYR A 163 21.81 -1.55 -14.30
C TYR A 163 23.10 -2.05 -13.67
N LEU A 164 23.96 -2.68 -14.47
CA LEU A 164 25.35 -2.93 -14.11
C LEU A 164 26.18 -1.80 -14.73
N PHE A 165 26.86 -1.02 -13.89
CA PHE A 165 27.86 -0.06 -14.32
C PHE A 165 29.16 -0.83 -14.54
N VAL A 166 29.63 -0.89 -15.78
CA VAL A 166 30.76 -1.72 -16.22
C VAL A 166 31.95 -0.82 -16.54
N GLU A 167 33.13 -1.23 -16.08
CA GLU A 167 34.41 -0.65 -16.45
C GLU A 167 35.24 -1.70 -17.18
N MET A 168 35.72 -1.34 -18.36
CA MET A 168 36.63 -2.11 -19.19
C MET A 168 38.00 -1.43 -19.16
N PHE A 169 38.97 -2.08 -18.54
CA PHE A 169 40.31 -1.53 -18.37
C PHE A 169 41.18 -1.83 -19.58
N ASN A 170 41.87 -0.78 -20.04
CA ASN A 170 42.96 -0.81 -21.01
C ASN A 170 43.84 0.44 -20.79
N ASP A 171 44.58 0.92 -21.79
CA ASP A 171 45.30 2.22 -21.73
C ASP A 171 44.38 3.40 -21.35
N LYS A 172 43.11 3.32 -21.77
CA LYS A 172 42.02 4.22 -21.37
C LYS A 172 40.82 3.38 -20.94
N SER A 173 40.30 3.61 -19.73
CA SER A 173 39.09 2.92 -19.26
C SER A 173 37.87 3.32 -20.09
N HIS A 174 37.13 2.33 -20.56
CA HIS A 174 35.82 2.51 -21.18
C HIS A 174 34.73 2.14 -20.17
N TYR A 175 33.65 2.93 -20.15
CA TYR A 175 32.52 2.69 -19.26
C TYR A 175 31.26 2.36 -20.06
N ALA A 176 30.47 1.42 -19.54
CA ALA A 176 29.20 1.04 -20.12
C ALA A 176 28.15 0.82 -19.04
N MET A 177 26.88 0.85 -19.42
CA MET A 177 25.76 0.39 -18.60
C MET A 177 25.08 -0.79 -19.28
N LEU A 178 24.79 -1.83 -18.50
CA LEU A 178 23.99 -2.96 -18.93
C LEU A 178 22.70 -3.02 -18.14
N GLU A 179 21.56 -2.98 -18.81
CA GLU A 179 20.27 -3.23 -18.18
C GLU A 179 20.13 -4.73 -17.85
N VAL A 180 19.68 -5.06 -16.64
CA VAL A 180 19.35 -6.44 -16.27
C VAL A 180 17.90 -6.73 -16.72
N PRO A 181 17.67 -7.65 -17.69
CA PRO A 181 16.38 -7.80 -18.37
C PRO A 181 15.38 -8.66 -17.58
N THR A 182 15.01 -8.22 -16.37
CA THR A 182 14.12 -8.98 -15.46
C THR A 182 12.65 -9.02 -15.90
N ASP A 183 12.28 -8.20 -16.89
CA ASP A 183 10.98 -8.19 -17.56
C ASP A 183 10.82 -9.34 -18.57
N ARG A 184 11.93 -9.82 -19.14
CA ARG A 184 11.97 -10.86 -20.18
C ARG A 184 12.51 -12.18 -19.66
N VAL A 185 13.45 -12.14 -18.73
CA VAL A 185 14.12 -13.31 -18.16
C VAL A 185 13.85 -13.41 -16.66
N PRO A 186 13.49 -14.59 -16.13
CA PRO A 186 13.34 -14.78 -14.70
C PRO A 186 14.62 -14.41 -13.94
N ARG A 187 14.49 -13.52 -12.95
CA ARG A 187 15.63 -13.10 -12.15
C ARG A 187 16.25 -14.22 -11.31
N PHE A 188 15.44 -15.19 -10.89
CA PHE A 188 15.87 -16.36 -10.12
C PHE A 188 15.98 -17.56 -11.05
N VAL A 189 17.20 -17.91 -11.45
CA VAL A 189 17.46 -19.03 -12.34
C VAL A 189 17.69 -20.29 -11.52
N ILE A 190 16.80 -21.28 -11.67
CA ILE A 190 16.90 -22.55 -10.94
C ILE A 190 17.78 -23.50 -11.76
N LEU A 191 18.89 -23.94 -11.18
CA LEU A 191 19.81 -24.84 -11.86
C LEU A 191 19.25 -26.28 -11.94
N PRO A 192 19.60 -27.02 -13.01
CA PRO A 192 19.25 -28.43 -13.10
C PRO A 192 19.96 -29.24 -12.02
N PRO A 193 19.33 -30.33 -11.52
CA PRO A 193 19.98 -31.21 -10.56
C PRO A 193 21.14 -31.96 -11.22
N GLU A 194 22.34 -31.91 -10.63
CA GLU A 194 23.51 -32.65 -11.13
C GLU A 194 23.48 -34.11 -10.64
N LYS A 195 23.67 -34.33 -9.33
CA LYS A 195 23.77 -35.68 -8.73
C LYS A 195 22.51 -36.08 -7.94
N THR A 196 21.85 -35.11 -7.33
CA THR A 196 20.69 -35.34 -6.44
C THR A 196 19.66 -34.26 -6.61
N ARG A 197 18.38 -34.62 -6.46
CA ARG A 197 17.27 -33.67 -6.45
C ARG A 197 17.12 -32.95 -5.09
N ARG A 198 17.90 -33.33 -4.07
CA ARG A 198 17.84 -32.77 -2.72
C ARG A 198 18.39 -31.35 -2.64
N HIS A 199 19.50 -31.08 -3.33
CA HIS A 199 20.08 -29.74 -3.41
C HIS A 199 19.36 -28.94 -4.49
N LYS A 200 18.89 -27.75 -4.12
CA LYS A 200 18.25 -26.81 -5.03
C LYS A 200 19.11 -25.56 -5.06
N THR A 201 19.73 -25.30 -6.21
CA THR A 201 20.57 -24.12 -6.40
C THR A 201 19.84 -23.10 -7.26
N ILE A 202 19.79 -21.87 -6.78
CA ILE A 202 19.28 -20.71 -7.48
C ILE A 202 20.46 -19.78 -7.73
N VAL A 203 20.59 -19.29 -8.96
CA VAL A 203 21.57 -18.27 -9.32
C VAL A 203 20.82 -17.01 -9.72
N MET A 204 21.30 -15.86 -9.26
CA MET A 204 20.72 -14.56 -9.62
C MET A 204 21.11 -14.22 -11.06
N LEU A 205 20.15 -13.73 -11.85
CA LEU A 205 20.40 -13.28 -13.23
C LEU A 205 21.51 -12.22 -13.28
N ASP A 206 21.53 -11.32 -12.31
CA ASP A 206 22.57 -10.30 -12.13
C ASP A 206 23.98 -10.93 -12.12
N ASP A 207 24.17 -12.04 -11.38
CA ASP A 207 25.47 -12.71 -11.28
C ASP A 207 25.83 -13.48 -12.55
N ILE A 208 24.84 -14.05 -13.24
CA ILE A 208 25.07 -14.71 -14.53
C ILE A 208 25.63 -13.69 -15.54
N ILE A 209 25.03 -12.49 -15.60
CA ILE A 209 25.51 -11.43 -16.50
C ILE A 209 26.89 -10.95 -16.08
N LEU A 210 27.13 -10.76 -14.77
CA LEU A 210 28.46 -10.37 -14.26
C LEU A 210 29.55 -11.40 -14.61
N PHE A 211 29.24 -12.69 -14.51
CA PHE A 211 30.19 -13.77 -14.81
C PHE A 211 30.53 -13.86 -16.30
N PHE A 212 29.56 -13.59 -17.18
CA PHE A 212 29.76 -13.60 -18.64
C PHE A 212 29.95 -12.20 -19.25
N LEU A 213 30.41 -11.20 -18.47
CA LEU A 213 30.65 -9.85 -18.99
C LEU A 213 31.60 -9.84 -20.20
N SER A 214 32.64 -10.69 -20.17
CA SER A 214 33.59 -10.80 -21.27
C SER A 214 32.92 -11.21 -22.58
N ASP A 215 31.94 -12.12 -22.53
CA ASP A 215 31.20 -12.58 -23.71
C ASP A 215 30.34 -11.46 -24.33
N VAL A 216 29.91 -10.48 -23.52
CA VAL A 216 29.13 -9.33 -24.00
C VAL A 216 30.00 -8.35 -24.81
N PHE A 217 31.24 -8.08 -24.38
CA PHE A 217 32.06 -7.00 -24.94
C PHE A 217 33.21 -7.45 -25.84
N SER A 218 33.70 -8.69 -25.70
CA SER A 218 34.91 -9.19 -26.39
C SER A 218 34.85 -9.15 -27.91
N SER A 219 33.66 -9.12 -28.51
CA SER A 219 33.49 -9.01 -29.97
C SER A 219 33.89 -7.64 -30.54
N PHE A 220 33.91 -6.59 -29.72
CA PHE A 220 34.12 -5.21 -30.17
C PHE A 220 35.17 -4.44 -29.36
N PHE A 221 35.49 -4.88 -28.14
CA PHE A 221 36.42 -4.21 -27.24
C PHE A 221 37.51 -5.16 -26.77
N SER A 222 38.75 -4.68 -26.76
CA SER A 222 39.88 -5.34 -26.10
C SER A 222 40.11 -4.70 -24.72
N PHE A 223 40.20 -5.51 -23.68
CA PHE A 223 40.44 -5.07 -22.30
C PHE A 223 41.29 -6.11 -21.56
N THR A 224 42.11 -5.65 -20.62
CA THR A 224 42.90 -6.52 -19.73
C THR A 224 42.09 -7.03 -18.56
N GLU A 225 41.16 -6.20 -18.07
CA GLU A 225 40.26 -6.51 -16.96
C GLU A 225 38.88 -5.90 -17.23
N ILE A 226 37.83 -6.58 -16.79
CA ILE A 226 36.46 -6.09 -16.86
C ILE A 226 35.77 -6.31 -15.53
N GLN A 227 35.12 -5.27 -15.02
CA GLN A 227 34.38 -5.33 -13.76
C GLN A 227 33.04 -4.63 -13.88
N GLY A 228 32.05 -5.10 -13.11
CA GLY A 228 30.70 -4.55 -13.11
C GLY A 228 30.11 -4.45 -11.71
N TYR A 229 29.40 -3.36 -11.46
CA TYR A 229 28.75 -3.10 -10.17
C TYR A 229 27.32 -2.67 -10.37
N ALA A 230 26.40 -3.24 -9.59
CA ALA A 230 24.99 -2.96 -9.75
C ALA A 230 24.61 -1.58 -9.20
N ILE A 231 23.79 -0.86 -9.97
CA ILE A 231 23.28 0.46 -9.66
C ILE A 231 21.78 0.53 -9.93
N LYS A 232 21.08 1.39 -9.20
CA LYS A 232 19.67 1.69 -9.43
C LYS A 232 19.41 3.16 -9.17
N LEU A 233 18.92 3.86 -10.19
CA LEU A 233 18.43 5.22 -10.07
C LEU A 233 16.95 5.19 -9.69
N THR A 234 16.50 6.15 -8.90
CA THR A 234 15.08 6.35 -8.60
C THR A 234 14.77 7.83 -8.74
N ARG A 235 13.77 8.13 -9.57
CA ARG A 235 13.32 9.49 -9.85
C ARG A 235 12.02 9.78 -9.09
N ASP A 236 11.64 11.05 -9.04
CA ASP A 236 10.33 11.48 -8.54
C ASP A 236 9.23 10.83 -9.40
N ALA A 237 8.12 10.44 -8.77
CA ALA A 237 6.94 10.06 -9.53
C ALA A 237 6.39 11.34 -10.19
N GLU A 238 6.09 11.31 -11.49
CA GLU A 238 5.49 12.44 -12.22
C GLU A 238 4.34 13.04 -11.41
N TYR A 239 4.59 14.20 -10.80
CA TYR A 239 3.65 14.84 -9.90
C TYR A 239 2.66 15.65 -10.74
N ASN A 240 1.38 15.29 -10.66
CA ASN A 240 0.29 16.16 -11.10
C ASN A 240 0.22 17.33 -10.09
N LEU A 241 0.78 18.48 -10.47
CA LEU A 241 0.94 19.68 -9.65
C LEU A 241 -0.36 20.21 -9.03
N ASP A 242 -1.53 19.81 -9.56
CA ASP A 242 -2.83 20.40 -9.20
C ASP A 242 -3.37 20.03 -7.81
N ASP A 243 -2.85 18.97 -7.15
CA ASP A 243 -3.60 18.33 -6.06
C ASP A 243 -3.28 18.84 -4.62
N GLU A 244 -2.15 19.53 -4.37
CA GLU A 244 -1.76 19.94 -2.99
C GLU A 244 -1.09 21.33 -2.86
N LEU A 245 -0.81 22.05 -3.95
CA LEU A 245 -0.28 23.42 -3.90
C LEU A 245 -1.39 24.42 -4.17
N GLU A 246 -1.42 25.53 -3.42
CA GLU A 246 -2.28 26.67 -3.76
C GLU A 246 -1.98 27.11 -5.20
N GLU A 247 -2.99 27.14 -6.07
CA GLU A 247 -2.87 27.53 -7.50
C GLU A 247 -2.04 28.81 -7.68
N GLY A 248 -2.10 29.74 -6.71
CA GLY A 248 -1.34 30.99 -6.71
C GLY A 248 0.19 30.87 -6.60
N ILE A 249 0.73 29.77 -6.04
CA ILE A 249 2.18 29.54 -5.97
C ILE A 249 2.70 29.00 -7.32
N LEU A 250 1.96 28.08 -7.93
CA LEU A 250 2.31 27.42 -9.19
C LEU A 250 2.34 28.37 -10.39
N ASP A 251 1.42 29.34 -10.44
CA ASP A 251 1.38 30.36 -11.49
C ASP A 251 2.53 31.36 -11.39
N LYS A 252 3.08 31.56 -10.19
CA LYS A 252 4.22 32.46 -9.95
C LYS A 252 5.58 31.80 -10.20
N MET A 253 5.62 30.50 -10.48
CA MET A 253 6.88 29.78 -10.70
C MET A 253 7.44 29.98 -12.11
N SER A 254 8.76 30.22 -12.19
CA SER A 254 9.48 30.24 -13.46
C SER A 254 9.49 28.86 -14.14
N LYS A 255 9.49 28.84 -15.48
CA LYS A 255 9.59 27.60 -16.29
C LYS A 255 10.81 26.75 -15.91
N GLY A 256 11.94 27.38 -15.54
CA GLY A 256 13.15 26.68 -15.11
C GLY A 256 13.02 26.00 -13.75
N LEU A 257 12.27 26.59 -12.80
CA LEU A 257 11.98 25.95 -11.52
C LEU A 257 11.02 24.76 -11.70
N LYS A 258 10.01 24.91 -12.58
CA LYS A 258 9.12 23.80 -12.96
C LYS A 258 9.93 22.64 -13.54
N GLN A 259 10.83 22.90 -14.50
CA GLN A 259 11.67 21.86 -15.10
C GLN A 259 12.61 21.18 -14.09
N ARG A 260 13.17 21.92 -13.11
CA ARG A 260 13.99 21.35 -12.03
C ARG A 260 13.20 20.43 -11.09
N ILE A 261 11.96 20.80 -10.75
CA ILE A 261 11.09 19.97 -9.90
C ILE A 261 10.77 18.62 -10.58
N TYR A 262 10.66 18.59 -11.90
CA TYR A 262 10.30 17.38 -12.65
C TYR A 262 11.46 16.43 -12.99
N ALA A 263 12.71 16.91 -13.00
CA ALA A 263 13.84 16.18 -13.59
C ALA A 263 14.89 15.67 -12.58
N GLU A 264 14.84 16.04 -11.31
CA GLU A 264 15.91 15.68 -10.37
C GLU A 264 15.81 14.23 -9.87
N PRO A 265 16.92 13.46 -9.92
CA PRO A 265 16.97 12.14 -9.33
C PRO A 265 16.78 12.24 -7.81
N VAL A 266 15.99 11.35 -7.21
CA VAL A 266 15.74 11.41 -5.77
C VAL A 266 16.77 10.57 -5.02
N ARG A 267 17.15 9.43 -5.59
CA ARG A 267 18.03 8.44 -4.97
C ARG A 267 18.84 7.68 -6.02
N LEU A 268 20.13 7.53 -5.77
CA LEU A 268 21.00 6.59 -6.47
C LEU A 268 21.53 5.55 -5.47
N VAL A 269 21.24 4.29 -5.74
CA VAL A 269 21.72 3.16 -4.94
C VAL A 269 22.79 2.42 -5.72
N TYR A 270 23.93 2.16 -5.11
CA TYR A 270 25.08 1.51 -5.76
C TYR A 270 25.65 0.39 -4.88
N ASP A 271 26.35 -0.56 -5.50
CA ASP A 271 27.10 -1.59 -4.79
C ASP A 271 28.24 -0.96 -3.97
N GLN A 272 28.25 -1.23 -2.67
CA GLN A 272 29.28 -0.73 -1.74
C GLN A 272 30.70 -1.22 -2.10
N ALA A 273 30.82 -2.32 -2.85
CA ALA A 273 32.10 -2.80 -3.34
C ALA A 273 32.68 -1.99 -4.52
N MET A 274 31.91 -1.03 -5.08
CA MET A 274 32.35 -0.19 -6.19
C MET A 274 33.56 0.69 -5.78
N PRO A 275 34.66 0.67 -6.56
CA PRO A 275 35.83 1.50 -6.28
C PRO A 275 35.50 3.01 -6.32
N GLU A 276 36.11 3.78 -5.42
CA GLU A 276 35.94 5.24 -5.36
C GLU A 276 36.21 5.98 -6.69
N PRO A 277 37.24 5.62 -7.49
CA PRO A 277 37.43 6.23 -8.81
C PRO A 277 36.24 6.02 -9.75
N MET A 278 35.70 4.79 -9.80
CA MET A 278 34.54 4.42 -10.62
C MET A 278 33.27 5.12 -10.12
N LEU A 279 33.09 5.22 -8.80
CA LEU A 279 31.98 5.96 -8.18
C LEU A 279 31.99 7.45 -8.57
N LYS A 280 33.16 8.09 -8.63
CA LYS A 280 33.28 9.48 -9.09
C LYS A 280 32.87 9.63 -10.55
N VAL A 281 33.29 8.71 -11.42
CA VAL A 281 32.89 8.70 -12.83
C VAL A 281 31.38 8.51 -12.94
N MET A 282 30.80 7.53 -12.25
CA MET A 282 29.35 7.29 -12.24
C MET A 282 28.58 8.54 -11.80
N LYS A 283 28.97 9.17 -10.67
CA LYS A 283 28.32 10.40 -10.17
C LYS A 283 28.31 11.51 -11.22
N LYS A 284 29.44 11.72 -11.90
CA LYS A 284 29.56 12.71 -12.97
C LYS A 284 28.70 12.38 -14.18
N ARG A 285 28.65 11.11 -14.59
CA ARG A 285 27.89 10.64 -15.78
C ARG A 285 26.38 10.66 -15.59
N LEU A 286 25.92 10.54 -14.35
CA LEU A 286 24.50 10.47 -13.99
C LEU A 286 23.96 11.77 -13.38
N GLY A 287 24.74 12.85 -13.40
CA GLY A 287 24.29 14.16 -12.91
C GLY A 287 23.94 14.21 -11.42
N VAL A 288 24.53 13.34 -10.59
CA VAL A 288 24.18 13.23 -9.16
C VAL A 288 24.66 14.47 -8.40
N THR A 289 23.72 15.16 -7.75
CA THR A 289 23.97 16.37 -6.96
C THR A 289 24.15 16.06 -5.47
N HIS A 290 24.56 17.07 -4.68
CA HIS A 290 24.70 16.93 -3.22
C HIS A 290 23.36 16.78 -2.47
N HIS A 291 22.24 17.13 -3.10
CA HIS A 291 20.91 16.93 -2.53
C HIS A 291 20.40 15.50 -2.76
N ASP A 292 21.08 14.68 -3.58
CA ASP A 292 20.63 13.35 -3.94
C ASP A 292 21.04 12.30 -2.91
N ALA A 293 20.09 11.43 -2.57
CA ALA A 293 20.36 10.34 -1.64
C ALA A 293 21.24 9.29 -2.33
N LEU A 294 22.55 9.39 -2.10
CA LEU A 294 23.52 8.39 -2.52
C LEU A 294 23.63 7.31 -1.44
N ILE A 295 23.09 6.12 -1.70
CA ILE A 295 23.00 5.05 -0.70
C ILE A 295 23.88 3.87 -1.12
N PRO A 296 24.97 3.56 -0.38
CA PRO A 296 25.68 2.30 -0.56
C PRO A 296 24.80 1.14 -0.11
N GLY A 297 24.76 0.07 -0.89
CA GLY A 297 24.05 -1.16 -0.54
C GLY A 297 24.88 -2.40 -0.86
N GLY A 298 24.35 -3.58 -0.59
CA GLY A 298 25.01 -4.84 -0.98
C GLY A 298 25.12 -5.04 -2.50
N ARG A 299 25.39 -6.26 -2.94
CA ARG A 299 25.56 -6.57 -4.37
C ARG A 299 24.28 -6.39 -5.20
N TYR A 300 23.17 -7.02 -4.81
CA TYR A 300 21.93 -6.99 -5.62
C TYR A 300 21.12 -5.70 -5.41
N ARG A 301 20.71 -5.03 -6.50
CA ARG A 301 19.77 -3.90 -6.43
C ARG A 301 18.34 -4.37 -6.75
N ASN A 302 17.35 -3.49 -6.64
CA ASN A 302 15.96 -3.83 -6.92
C ASN A 302 15.43 -5.07 -6.16
N PHE A 303 15.64 -5.13 -4.84
CA PHE A 303 15.22 -6.29 -4.03
C PHE A 303 13.71 -6.56 -4.07
N ARG A 304 12.88 -5.65 -4.61
CA ARG A 304 11.43 -5.88 -4.83
C ARG A 304 11.13 -7.18 -5.57
N ASP A 305 12.02 -7.65 -6.45
CA ASP A 305 11.78 -8.87 -7.22
C ASP A 305 11.72 -10.10 -6.33
N PHE A 306 12.31 -10.06 -5.12
CA PHE A 306 12.21 -11.12 -4.12
C PHE A 306 10.79 -11.31 -3.57
N ILE A 307 9.85 -10.39 -3.82
CA ILE A 307 8.41 -10.66 -3.60
C ILE A 307 7.98 -11.92 -4.38
N GLY A 308 8.54 -12.12 -5.56
CA GLY A 308 8.33 -13.29 -6.42
C GLY A 308 9.30 -14.45 -6.17
N PHE A 309 10.07 -14.45 -5.07
CA PHE A 309 11.05 -15.50 -4.83
C PHE A 309 10.40 -16.89 -4.85
N PRO A 310 10.95 -17.86 -5.62
CA PRO A 310 10.31 -19.15 -5.83
C PRO A 310 10.45 -20.07 -4.61
N ASN A 311 9.42 -20.87 -4.34
CA ASN A 311 9.53 -22.00 -3.43
C ASN A 311 9.97 -23.25 -4.19
N VAL A 312 11.25 -23.59 -4.09
CA VAL A 312 11.84 -24.80 -4.71
C VAL A 312 11.90 -25.99 -3.74
N GLY A 313 11.45 -25.80 -2.50
CA GLY A 313 11.50 -26.78 -1.42
C GLY A 313 10.14 -27.39 -1.08
N ARG A 314 9.92 -27.68 0.20
CA ARG A 314 8.68 -28.29 0.71
C ARG A 314 7.60 -27.23 0.96
N GLN A 315 6.33 -27.63 0.93
CA GLN A 315 5.19 -26.72 1.09
C GLN A 315 5.17 -25.96 2.43
N TYR A 316 5.69 -26.54 3.52
CA TYR A 316 5.71 -25.87 4.84
C TYR A 316 6.67 -24.66 4.90
N LEU A 317 7.51 -24.48 3.89
CA LEU A 317 8.40 -23.31 3.78
C LEU A 317 7.63 -22.04 3.37
N GLU A 318 6.34 -22.16 3.08
CA GLU A 318 5.39 -21.08 2.83
C GLU A 318 4.23 -21.11 3.85
N ASN A 319 3.47 -20.02 3.91
CA ASN A 319 2.27 -19.99 4.73
C ASN A 319 1.24 -21.02 4.22
N LYS A 320 0.62 -21.75 5.16
CA LYS A 320 -0.51 -22.63 4.83
C LYS A 320 -1.62 -21.82 4.15
N SER A 321 -2.22 -22.38 3.11
CA SER A 321 -3.36 -21.76 2.44
C SER A 321 -4.52 -21.58 3.41
N LEU A 322 -5.19 -20.42 3.34
CA LEU A 322 -6.44 -20.13 4.05
C LEU A 322 -7.52 -19.98 2.97
N PRO A 323 -8.30 -21.03 2.66
CA PRO A 323 -9.35 -20.96 1.66
C PRO A 323 -10.37 -19.89 2.02
N ALA A 324 -10.76 -19.06 1.05
CA ALA A 324 -11.77 -18.04 1.29
C ALA A 324 -13.13 -18.69 1.61
N LEU A 325 -13.74 -18.25 2.71
CA LEU A 325 -15.04 -18.69 3.20
C LEU A 325 -16.16 -18.18 2.28
N GLN A 326 -17.20 -19.00 2.14
CA GLN A 326 -18.44 -18.60 1.50
C GLN A 326 -19.40 -18.07 2.56
N SER A 327 -20.14 -17.00 2.25
CA SER A 327 -21.16 -16.50 3.15
C SER A 327 -22.46 -17.29 2.99
N THR A 328 -22.89 -17.92 4.09
CA THR A 328 -24.15 -18.64 4.23
C THR A 328 -25.36 -17.73 4.05
N ALA A 329 -25.27 -16.48 4.51
CA ALA A 329 -26.30 -15.46 4.28
C ALA A 329 -26.65 -15.32 2.78
N PHE A 330 -25.64 -15.33 1.90
CA PHE A 330 -25.84 -15.34 0.45
C PHE A 330 -26.31 -16.71 -0.08
N ASN A 331 -25.65 -17.80 0.34
CA ASN A 331 -25.88 -19.13 -0.23
C ASN A 331 -27.25 -19.73 0.11
N ASN A 332 -27.85 -19.35 1.24
CA ASN A 332 -29.15 -19.85 1.67
C ASN A 332 -30.34 -19.24 0.91
N HIS A 333 -30.07 -18.35 -0.05
CA HIS A 333 -31.09 -17.65 -0.83
C HIS A 333 -30.89 -17.85 -2.34
N ALA A 334 -31.99 -17.89 -3.09
CA ALA A 334 -31.96 -18.11 -4.53
C ALA A 334 -31.31 -16.98 -5.34
N SER A 335 -31.20 -15.77 -4.78
CA SER A 335 -30.56 -14.62 -5.42
C SER A 335 -29.90 -13.71 -4.40
N VAL A 336 -28.89 -12.95 -4.83
CA VAL A 336 -28.20 -11.95 -4.00
C VAL A 336 -29.17 -10.90 -3.45
N PHE A 337 -30.16 -10.49 -4.23
CA PHE A 337 -31.15 -9.50 -3.81
C PHE A 337 -32.12 -10.05 -2.76
N ALA A 338 -32.46 -11.34 -2.81
CA ALA A 338 -33.26 -11.98 -1.79
C ALA A 338 -32.49 -12.05 -0.45
N ALA A 339 -31.21 -12.41 -0.50
CA ALA A 339 -30.33 -12.42 0.68
C ALA A 339 -30.24 -11.03 1.33
N ILE A 340 -29.91 -9.99 0.55
CA ILE A 340 -29.77 -8.61 1.07
C ILE A 340 -31.13 -8.03 1.52
N SER A 341 -32.25 -8.52 0.97
CA SER A 341 -33.57 -8.08 1.43
C SER A 341 -33.97 -8.68 2.76
N GLN A 342 -33.42 -9.84 3.12
CA GLN A 342 -33.70 -10.50 4.39
C GLN A 342 -32.98 -9.79 5.53
N GLN A 343 -31.72 -9.40 5.31
CA GLN A 343 -30.91 -8.63 6.25
C GLN A 343 -29.68 -8.04 5.57
N ASP A 344 -29.03 -7.09 6.26
CA ASP A 344 -27.72 -6.61 5.83
C ASP A 344 -26.67 -7.72 5.93
N ILE A 345 -25.69 -7.67 5.03
CA ILE A 345 -24.61 -8.66 4.95
C ILE A 345 -23.27 -7.95 4.96
N LEU A 346 -22.38 -8.36 5.86
CA LEU A 346 -21.02 -7.88 5.96
C LEU A 346 -20.03 -8.98 5.59
N LEU A 347 -19.23 -8.75 4.56
CA LEU A 347 -18.10 -9.62 4.20
C LEU A 347 -16.79 -8.99 4.68
N TYR A 348 -15.86 -9.85 5.07
CA TYR A 348 -14.50 -9.45 5.44
C TYR A 348 -13.46 -10.21 4.61
N TYR A 349 -12.83 -9.54 3.65
CA TYR A 349 -11.75 -10.08 2.82
C TYR A 349 -10.43 -10.13 3.59
N PRO A 350 -9.45 -10.97 3.20
CA PRO A 350 -9.56 -12.08 2.25
C PRO A 350 -10.20 -13.33 2.87
N TYR A 351 -10.72 -13.23 4.11
CA TYR A 351 -11.32 -14.35 4.81
C TYR A 351 -12.57 -14.86 4.09
N HIS A 352 -13.38 -13.96 3.56
CA HIS A 352 -14.50 -14.29 2.67
C HIS A 352 -14.09 -14.22 1.20
N THR A 353 -14.85 -14.90 0.35
CA THR A 353 -14.64 -14.83 -1.10
C THR A 353 -15.12 -13.51 -1.68
N PHE A 354 -14.31 -12.92 -2.57
CA PHE A 354 -14.69 -11.76 -3.37
C PHE A 354 -15.77 -12.10 -4.43
N ASN A 355 -16.05 -13.39 -4.66
CA ASN A 355 -17.03 -13.83 -5.64
C ASN A 355 -18.44 -13.33 -5.36
N HIS A 356 -18.84 -13.15 -4.09
CA HIS A 356 -20.19 -12.63 -3.75
C HIS A 356 -20.45 -11.25 -4.34
N LEU A 357 -19.45 -10.37 -4.33
CA LEU A 357 -19.52 -9.05 -4.96
C LEU A 357 -19.60 -9.15 -6.49
N LEU A 358 -18.85 -10.08 -7.08
CA LEU A 358 -18.91 -10.32 -8.52
C LEU A 358 -20.28 -10.88 -8.93
N GLU A 359 -20.86 -11.77 -8.13
CA GLU A 359 -22.21 -12.31 -8.34
C GLU A 359 -23.29 -11.24 -8.13
N TYR A 360 -23.10 -10.33 -7.17
CA TYR A 360 -23.98 -9.18 -6.98
C TYR A 360 -24.15 -8.36 -8.27
N VAL A 361 -23.04 -8.03 -8.93
CA VAL A 361 -23.06 -7.26 -10.17
C VAL A 361 -23.44 -8.13 -11.37
N ARG A 362 -23.01 -9.40 -11.41
CA ARG A 362 -23.36 -10.33 -12.50
C ARG A 362 -24.85 -10.61 -12.54
N GLN A 363 -25.49 -10.90 -11.41
CA GLN A 363 -26.94 -11.12 -11.32
C GLN A 363 -27.70 -9.85 -11.72
N ALA A 364 -27.24 -8.68 -11.28
CA ALA A 364 -27.81 -7.41 -11.70
C ALA A 364 -27.71 -7.15 -13.21
N ALA A 365 -26.69 -7.68 -13.89
CA ALA A 365 -26.51 -7.47 -15.32
C ALA A 365 -27.60 -8.13 -16.17
N PHE A 366 -28.15 -9.27 -15.75
CA PHE A 366 -29.15 -10.01 -16.52
C PHE A 366 -30.55 -10.07 -15.87
N ASP A 367 -30.72 -9.72 -14.58
CA ASP A 367 -32.05 -9.66 -13.96
C ASP A 367 -32.94 -8.65 -14.73
N PRO A 368 -34.08 -9.09 -15.31
CA PRO A 368 -34.99 -8.21 -16.05
C PRO A 368 -35.60 -7.09 -15.19
N ARG A 369 -35.62 -7.25 -13.87
CA ARG A 369 -36.16 -6.25 -12.93
C ARG A 369 -35.16 -5.14 -12.63
N VAL A 370 -33.86 -5.34 -12.90
CA VAL A 370 -32.85 -4.31 -12.66
C VAL A 370 -32.91 -3.27 -13.78
N THR A 371 -33.00 -2.01 -13.36
CA THR A 371 -33.18 -0.85 -14.25
C THR A 371 -31.90 -0.04 -14.38
N GLN A 372 -31.13 0.09 -13.31
CA GLN A 372 -29.92 0.91 -13.26
C GLN A 372 -28.84 0.28 -12.38
N ILE A 373 -27.58 0.45 -12.78
CA ILE A 373 -26.39 0.11 -12.00
C ILE A 373 -25.47 1.33 -12.00
N LYS A 374 -25.00 1.76 -10.83
CA LYS A 374 -23.93 2.76 -10.72
C LYS A 374 -22.78 2.23 -9.89
N VAL A 375 -21.55 2.48 -10.31
CA VAL A 375 -20.35 2.00 -9.61
C VAL A 375 -19.20 3.00 -9.69
N ASN A 376 -18.44 3.13 -8.59
CA ASN A 376 -17.20 3.89 -8.53
C ASN A 376 -16.01 2.96 -8.70
N ILE A 377 -15.15 3.28 -9.66
CA ILE A 377 -14.00 2.48 -10.02
C ILE A 377 -12.74 3.32 -9.87
N TYR A 378 -12.00 3.07 -8.80
CA TYR A 378 -10.71 3.73 -8.55
C TYR A 378 -9.55 3.05 -9.31
N ARG A 379 -9.52 1.71 -9.32
CA ARG A 379 -8.52 0.89 -10.02
C ARG A 379 -9.16 -0.40 -10.55
N VAL A 380 -8.82 -0.77 -11.79
CA VAL A 380 -9.33 -1.97 -12.46
C VAL A 380 -8.20 -2.93 -12.79
N ALA A 381 -8.39 -4.22 -12.52
CA ALA A 381 -7.49 -5.23 -13.05
C ALA A 381 -7.55 -5.26 -14.60
N SER A 382 -6.42 -5.43 -15.28
CA SER A 382 -6.34 -5.50 -16.75
C SER A 382 -7.30 -6.51 -17.40
N LYS A 383 -7.73 -7.53 -16.66
CA LYS A 383 -8.86 -8.41 -17.01
C LYS A 383 -9.85 -8.44 -15.85
N SER A 384 -10.89 -7.61 -15.89
CA SER A 384 -11.87 -7.47 -14.80
C SER A 384 -13.21 -8.11 -15.14
N ARG A 385 -13.65 -9.09 -14.32
CA ARG A 385 -15.00 -9.69 -14.43
C ARG A 385 -16.10 -8.69 -14.11
N LEU A 386 -15.79 -7.71 -13.25
CA LEU A 386 -16.70 -6.62 -12.94
C LEU A 386 -17.03 -5.79 -14.18
N ILE A 387 -16.01 -5.33 -14.92
CA ILE A 387 -16.21 -4.56 -16.15
C ILE A 387 -17.00 -5.36 -17.19
N SER A 388 -16.64 -6.63 -17.36
CA SER A 388 -17.35 -7.52 -18.28
C SER A 388 -18.85 -7.61 -17.93
N SER A 389 -19.18 -7.67 -16.64
CA SER A 389 -20.58 -7.71 -16.17
C SER A 389 -21.31 -6.39 -16.42
N LEU A 390 -20.64 -5.25 -16.25
CA LEU A 390 -21.21 -3.92 -16.53
C LEU A 390 -21.48 -3.72 -18.02
N ILE A 391 -20.58 -4.18 -18.90
CA ILE A 391 -20.77 -4.19 -20.35
C ILE A 391 -22.00 -5.03 -20.73
N ASN A 392 -22.13 -6.22 -20.15
CA ASN A 392 -23.29 -7.08 -20.37
C ASN A 392 -24.59 -6.43 -19.86
N ALA A 393 -24.54 -5.71 -18.73
CA ALA A 393 -25.70 -4.98 -18.22
C ALA A 393 -26.18 -3.90 -19.21
N ALA A 394 -25.25 -3.13 -19.78
CA ALA A 394 -25.56 -2.11 -20.79
C ALA A 394 -26.15 -2.74 -22.06
N LYS A 395 -25.55 -3.84 -22.55
CA LYS A 395 -26.09 -4.62 -23.68
C LYS A 395 -27.50 -5.17 -23.42
N ASN A 396 -27.81 -5.51 -22.17
CA ASN A 396 -29.14 -5.93 -21.74
C ASN A 396 -30.11 -4.75 -21.48
N GLY A 397 -29.79 -3.54 -21.94
CA GLY A 397 -30.67 -2.36 -21.89
C GLY A 397 -30.74 -1.66 -20.53
N LYS A 398 -29.86 -1.99 -19.59
CA LYS A 398 -29.83 -1.35 -18.26
C LYS A 398 -29.08 -0.03 -18.34
N LYS A 399 -29.53 0.97 -17.57
CA LYS A 399 -28.77 2.22 -17.43
C LYS A 399 -27.54 1.96 -16.57
N VAL A 400 -26.35 1.98 -17.17
CA VAL A 400 -25.11 1.75 -16.43
C VAL A 400 -24.32 3.05 -16.35
N THR A 401 -23.93 3.42 -15.14
CA THR A 401 -23.09 4.58 -14.85
C THR A 401 -21.82 4.11 -14.17
N VAL A 402 -20.67 4.50 -14.70
CA VAL A 402 -19.37 4.15 -14.13
C VAL A 402 -18.58 5.41 -13.90
N MET A 403 -18.19 5.67 -12.66
CA MET A 403 -17.20 6.69 -12.36
C MET A 403 -15.81 6.07 -12.47
N VAL A 404 -14.93 6.67 -13.27
CA VAL A 404 -13.54 6.23 -13.44
C VAL A 404 -12.59 7.33 -12.96
N GLU A 405 -11.71 7.00 -12.02
CA GLU A 405 -10.68 7.90 -11.53
C GLU A 405 -9.48 7.92 -12.48
N LEU A 406 -9.36 8.95 -13.33
CA LEU A 406 -8.25 9.07 -14.27
C LEU A 406 -6.92 9.44 -13.60
N LYS A 407 -6.93 10.08 -12.42
CA LYS A 407 -5.74 10.50 -11.66
C LYS A 407 -5.27 9.44 -10.64
N ALA A 408 -5.69 8.18 -10.81
CA ALA A 408 -5.27 7.09 -9.93
C ALA A 408 -3.81 6.74 -10.22
N ARG A 409 -2.93 7.00 -9.23
CA ARG A 409 -1.48 6.80 -9.36
C ARG A 409 -1.13 5.41 -9.91
N PHE A 410 -0.31 5.38 -10.96
CA PHE A 410 0.24 4.19 -11.64
C PHE A 410 -0.78 3.36 -12.46
N ASP A 411 -2.03 3.81 -12.56
CA ASP A 411 -3.10 3.12 -13.32
C ASP A 411 -3.77 4.04 -14.36
N GLU A 412 -3.20 5.23 -14.61
CA GLU A 412 -3.79 6.28 -15.45
C GLU A 412 -4.06 5.78 -16.87
N GLN A 413 -3.07 5.16 -17.51
CA GLN A 413 -3.18 4.64 -18.87
C GLN A 413 -4.26 3.55 -18.99
N ASN A 414 -4.28 2.61 -18.03
CA ASN A 414 -5.29 1.55 -17.98
C ASN A 414 -6.71 2.13 -17.80
N ASN A 415 -6.86 3.14 -16.93
CA ASN A 415 -8.16 3.76 -16.67
C ASN A 415 -8.67 4.55 -17.89
N ILE A 416 -7.79 5.19 -18.66
CA ILE A 416 -8.15 5.85 -19.93
C ILE A 416 -8.62 4.83 -20.96
N GLU A 417 -7.93 3.70 -21.11
CA GLU A 417 -8.34 2.63 -22.02
C GLU A 417 -9.71 2.05 -21.62
N TRP A 418 -9.92 1.80 -20.33
CA TRP A 418 -11.21 1.31 -19.83
C TRP A 418 -12.34 2.31 -20.05
N ALA A 419 -12.10 3.62 -19.89
CA ALA A 419 -13.09 4.64 -20.18
C ALA A 419 -13.57 4.54 -21.65
N LYS A 420 -12.65 4.37 -22.61
CA LYS A 420 -12.99 4.18 -24.03
C LYS A 420 -13.83 2.92 -24.25
N VAL A 421 -13.43 1.79 -23.67
CA VAL A 421 -14.14 0.51 -23.79
C VAL A 421 -15.55 0.60 -23.20
N LEU A 422 -15.71 1.21 -22.03
CA LEU A 422 -16.99 1.38 -21.36
C LEU A 422 -17.92 2.30 -22.17
N SER A 423 -17.44 3.47 -22.60
CA SER A 423 -18.23 4.39 -23.42
C SER A 423 -18.67 3.76 -24.73
N GLY A 424 -17.79 3.00 -25.40
CA GLY A 424 -18.12 2.26 -26.62
C GLY A 424 -19.21 1.19 -26.43
N ALA A 425 -19.39 0.69 -25.20
CA ALA A 425 -20.45 -0.26 -24.85
C ALA A 425 -21.79 0.40 -24.45
N GLY A 426 -21.92 1.73 -24.58
CA GLY A 426 -23.13 2.47 -24.20
C GLY A 426 -23.24 2.80 -22.71
N ILE A 427 -22.14 2.68 -21.95
CA ILE A 427 -22.10 3.00 -20.52
C ILE A 427 -21.84 4.50 -20.34
N LYS A 428 -22.58 5.15 -19.44
CA LYS A 428 -22.29 6.54 -19.04
C LYS A 428 -21.04 6.56 -18.16
N VAL A 429 -19.93 7.01 -18.73
CA VAL A 429 -18.67 7.21 -17.98
C VAL A 429 -18.65 8.62 -17.39
N ILE A 430 -18.38 8.71 -16.10
CA ILE A 430 -18.16 9.98 -15.39
C ILE A 430 -16.69 10.06 -15.03
N PHE A 431 -16.04 11.15 -15.45
CA PHE A 431 -14.73 11.52 -14.97
C PHE A 431 -14.94 12.32 -13.68
N GLY A 432 -14.16 12.03 -12.64
CA GLY A 432 -14.34 12.62 -11.31
C GLY A 432 -14.26 14.16 -11.29
N ILE A 433 -14.29 14.74 -10.09
CA ILE A 433 -14.18 16.18 -9.93
C ILE A 433 -12.71 16.58 -10.23
N PRO A 434 -12.42 17.57 -11.09
CA PRO A 434 -11.05 17.89 -11.50
C PRO A 434 -10.07 18.09 -10.33
N ALA A 435 -10.54 18.66 -9.22
CA ALA A 435 -9.76 18.94 -8.02
C ALA A 435 -9.85 17.87 -6.90
N LEU A 436 -10.70 16.84 -7.03
CA LEU A 436 -10.88 15.83 -5.97
C LEU A 436 -10.79 14.42 -6.52
N LYS A 437 -9.94 13.59 -5.91
CA LYS A 437 -9.86 12.16 -6.23
C LYS A 437 -11.01 11.40 -5.59
N VAL A 438 -11.71 10.59 -6.36
CA VAL A 438 -12.77 9.72 -5.85
C VAL A 438 -12.17 8.39 -5.42
N HIS A 439 -12.05 8.22 -4.12
CA HIS A 439 -11.51 7.01 -3.49
C HIS A 439 -12.60 6.19 -2.78
N SER A 440 -13.87 6.51 -2.96
CA SER A 440 -14.98 5.70 -2.46
C SER A 440 -15.20 4.41 -3.26
N LYS A 441 -15.75 3.37 -2.62
CA LYS A 441 -16.04 2.07 -3.24
C LYS A 441 -17.49 1.70 -3.11
N LEU A 442 -18.27 2.37 -3.95
CA LEU A 442 -19.71 2.27 -3.98
C LEU A 442 -20.18 1.53 -5.21
N CYS A 443 -21.18 0.67 -5.03
CA CYS A 443 -21.95 0.08 -6.12
C CYS A 443 -23.43 0.07 -5.72
N ILE A 444 -24.29 0.71 -6.49
CA ILE A 444 -25.73 0.78 -6.23
C ILE A 444 -26.52 0.21 -7.40
N ILE A 445 -27.53 -0.59 -7.08
CA ILE A 445 -28.36 -1.31 -8.05
C ILE A 445 -29.82 -0.96 -7.79
N HIS A 446 -30.51 -0.50 -8.83
CA HIS A 446 -31.92 -0.14 -8.78
C HIS A 446 -32.74 -1.24 -9.43
N ARG A 447 -33.63 -1.86 -8.66
CA ARG A 447 -34.44 -3.02 -9.06
C ARG A 447 -35.92 -2.72 -8.87
N ARG A 448 -36.74 -3.03 -9.87
CA ARG A 448 -38.20 -2.87 -9.80
C ARG A 448 -38.82 -4.06 -9.07
N GLU A 449 -39.39 -3.83 -7.89
CA GLU A 449 -40.07 -4.83 -7.07
C GLU A 449 -41.47 -4.33 -6.71
N LYS A 450 -42.51 -5.14 -6.97
CA LYS A 450 -43.92 -4.79 -6.69
C LYS A 450 -44.32 -3.38 -7.18
N GLY A 451 -43.80 -2.98 -8.35
CA GLY A 451 -44.08 -1.67 -8.96
C GLY A 451 -43.23 -0.50 -8.46
N GLN A 452 -42.40 -0.67 -7.43
CA GLN A 452 -41.53 0.38 -6.88
C GLN A 452 -40.06 0.12 -7.22
N ILE A 453 -39.25 1.18 -7.22
CA ILE A 453 -37.79 1.05 -7.31
C ILE A 453 -37.24 0.78 -5.91
N VAL A 454 -36.70 -0.41 -5.72
CA VAL A 454 -35.90 -0.80 -4.57
C VAL A 454 -34.42 -0.64 -4.92
N LYS A 455 -33.65 -0.10 -3.97
CA LYS A 455 -32.22 0.11 -4.14
C LYS A 455 -31.45 -0.86 -3.24
N TYR A 456 -30.35 -1.35 -3.78
CA TYR A 456 -29.38 -2.17 -3.06
C TYR A 456 -28.04 -1.47 -3.16
N ALA A 457 -27.38 -1.24 -2.03
CA ALA A 457 -26.09 -0.58 -1.98
C ALA A 457 -25.01 -1.54 -1.49
N HIS A 458 -23.84 -1.46 -2.10
CA HIS A 458 -22.59 -2.01 -1.61
C HIS A 458 -21.65 -0.86 -1.25
N ILE A 459 -21.07 -0.91 -0.05
CA ILE A 459 -20.09 0.05 0.46
C ILE A 459 -18.89 -0.73 1.01
N GLY A 460 -17.72 -0.49 0.41
CA GLY A 460 -16.48 -1.18 0.78
C GLY A 460 -15.40 -0.26 1.35
N THR A 461 -14.55 -0.80 2.22
CA THR A 461 -13.34 -0.10 2.70
C THR A 461 -12.18 -0.15 1.70
N GLY A 462 -12.24 -1.09 0.73
CA GLY A 462 -11.19 -1.34 -0.26
C GLY A 462 -11.69 -1.45 -1.70
N ASN A 463 -10.74 -1.40 -2.65
CA ASN A 463 -10.98 -1.35 -4.09
C ASN A 463 -11.65 -2.62 -4.66
N PHE A 464 -12.35 -2.46 -5.79
CA PHE A 464 -12.92 -3.56 -6.58
C PHE A 464 -11.86 -4.35 -7.38
N HIS A 465 -10.77 -4.79 -6.75
CA HIS A 465 -9.65 -5.44 -7.42
C HIS A 465 -9.41 -6.87 -6.92
N GLU A 466 -9.72 -7.86 -7.76
CA GLU A 466 -9.74 -9.29 -7.40
C GLU A 466 -8.41 -9.81 -6.83
N LYS A 467 -7.26 -9.33 -7.34
CA LYS A 467 -5.95 -9.74 -6.81
C LYS A 467 -5.66 -9.15 -5.43
N THR A 468 -6.01 -7.88 -5.18
CA THR A 468 -5.74 -7.23 -3.88
C THR A 468 -6.64 -7.80 -2.82
N ALA A 469 -7.89 -8.17 -3.16
CA ALA A 469 -8.83 -8.83 -2.24
C ALA A 469 -8.32 -10.16 -1.65
N LYS A 470 -7.22 -10.74 -2.17
CA LYS A 470 -6.57 -11.95 -1.61
C LYS A 470 -5.48 -11.64 -0.58
N ILE A 471 -5.02 -10.39 -0.52
CA ILE A 471 -3.88 -9.97 0.31
C ILE A 471 -4.30 -8.88 1.30
N TYR A 472 -5.22 -8.01 0.91
CA TYR A 472 -5.72 -6.88 1.69
C TYR A 472 -6.91 -7.35 2.53
N THR A 473 -6.95 -6.92 3.79
CA THR A 473 -8.14 -7.11 4.60
C THR A 473 -9.11 -5.96 4.36
N ASP A 474 -10.39 -6.24 4.07
CA ASP A 474 -11.36 -5.19 3.72
C ASP A 474 -12.79 -5.60 4.06
N PHE A 475 -13.56 -4.67 4.62
CA PHE A 475 -14.99 -4.86 4.84
C PHE A 475 -15.80 -4.46 3.61
N SER A 476 -16.91 -5.16 3.41
CA SER A 476 -17.84 -4.99 2.29
C SER A 476 -19.25 -5.19 2.81
N LEU A 477 -19.97 -4.07 2.98
CA LEU A 477 -21.35 -4.05 3.45
C LEU A 477 -22.29 -4.09 2.24
N PHE A 478 -23.30 -4.94 2.30
CA PHE A 478 -24.43 -4.99 1.36
C PHE A 478 -25.72 -4.71 2.14
N THR A 479 -26.49 -3.74 1.68
CA THR A 479 -27.69 -3.27 2.41
C THR A 479 -28.83 -2.86 1.47
N LYS A 480 -30.06 -3.00 1.98
CA LYS A 480 -31.31 -2.44 1.40
C LYS A 480 -31.83 -1.25 2.23
N HIS A 481 -31.09 -0.78 3.23
CA HIS A 481 -31.51 0.33 4.08
C HIS A 481 -31.76 1.59 3.23
N GLN A 482 -32.99 2.10 3.26
CA GLN A 482 -33.46 3.15 2.34
C GLN A 482 -32.61 4.42 2.43
N GLY A 483 -32.34 4.93 3.64
CA GLY A 483 -31.53 6.14 3.86
C GLY A 483 -30.11 6.02 3.28
N ILE A 484 -29.36 4.97 3.67
CA ILE A 484 -28.04 4.65 3.10
C ILE A 484 -28.08 4.51 1.56
N CYS A 485 -29.11 3.87 1.00
CA CYS A 485 -29.22 3.69 -0.45
C CYS A 485 -29.50 5.01 -1.18
N ASP A 486 -30.38 5.85 -0.63
CA ASP A 486 -30.70 7.16 -1.19
C ASP A 486 -29.50 8.12 -1.11
N GLU A 487 -28.77 8.10 0.00
CA GLU A 487 -27.54 8.86 0.14
C GLU A 487 -26.41 8.35 -0.75
N SER A 488 -26.30 7.03 -0.94
CA SER A 488 -25.36 6.46 -1.91
C SER A 488 -25.63 6.98 -3.33
N ASP A 489 -26.89 7.13 -3.72
CA ASP A 489 -27.28 7.79 -4.97
C ASP A 489 -26.90 9.27 -5.00
N SER A 490 -27.06 9.97 -3.88
CA SER A 490 -26.65 11.37 -3.72
C SER A 490 -25.14 11.56 -3.83
N VAL A 491 -24.32 10.58 -3.41
CA VAL A 491 -22.87 10.61 -3.65
C VAL A 491 -22.55 10.62 -5.15
N PHE A 492 -23.23 9.82 -5.97
CA PHE A 492 -23.04 9.88 -7.43
C PHE A 492 -23.46 11.24 -8.01
N LYS A 493 -24.55 11.84 -7.51
CA LYS A 493 -24.97 13.19 -7.93
C LYS A 493 -23.96 14.26 -7.50
N PHE A 494 -23.37 14.11 -6.32
CA PHE A 494 -22.32 14.99 -5.82
C PHE A 494 -21.07 14.92 -6.72
N ILE A 495 -20.65 13.71 -7.13
CA ILE A 495 -19.53 13.55 -8.06
C ILE A 495 -19.84 14.19 -9.42
N GLU A 496 -21.07 14.04 -9.94
CA GLU A 496 -21.48 14.66 -11.21
C GLU A 496 -21.67 16.19 -11.13
N SER A 497 -21.99 16.74 -9.96
CA SER A 497 -22.42 18.13 -9.80
C SER A 497 -22.03 18.70 -8.44
N SER A 498 -20.72 18.75 -8.17
CA SER A 498 -20.14 19.12 -6.88
C SER A 498 -20.45 20.55 -6.42
N TYR A 499 -20.87 21.44 -7.33
CA TYR A 499 -21.26 22.82 -7.04
C TYR A 499 -22.63 22.94 -6.34
N LYS A 500 -23.42 21.87 -6.27
CA LYS A 500 -24.72 21.87 -5.57
C LYS A 500 -24.54 21.55 -4.09
N PRO A 501 -25.37 22.10 -3.19
CA PRO A 501 -25.36 21.71 -1.79
C PRO A 501 -25.92 20.28 -1.64
N PHE A 502 -25.21 19.44 -0.88
CA PHE A 502 -25.65 18.11 -0.50
C PHE A 502 -25.59 17.96 1.02
N MET A 503 -26.62 17.35 1.59
CA MET A 503 -26.70 17.00 3.00
C MET A 503 -26.76 15.48 3.11
N PHE A 504 -26.02 14.94 4.07
CA PHE A 504 -25.97 13.51 4.37
C PHE A 504 -26.21 13.34 5.87
N GLU A 505 -27.25 12.59 6.22
CA GLU A 505 -27.66 12.26 7.59
C GLU A 505 -26.98 10.98 8.08
N HIS A 506 -26.79 10.01 7.20
CA HIS A 506 -26.24 8.70 7.55
C HIS A 506 -24.76 8.56 7.17
N LEU A 507 -24.41 8.88 5.92
CA LEU A 507 -23.07 8.66 5.37
C LEU A 507 -22.09 9.76 5.79
N MET A 508 -20.88 9.32 6.08
CA MET A 508 -19.72 10.18 6.31
C MET A 508 -19.02 10.43 4.97
N ILE A 509 -19.18 11.61 4.40
CA ILE A 509 -18.68 11.97 3.08
C ILE A 509 -17.57 13.02 3.20
N SER A 510 -16.40 12.70 2.66
CA SER A 510 -15.34 13.69 2.45
C SER A 510 -15.51 14.37 1.09
N PRO A 511 -15.24 15.67 0.96
CA PRO A 511 -14.91 16.65 2.01
C PRO A 511 -16.14 17.39 2.59
N VAL A 512 -17.32 16.76 2.57
CA VAL A 512 -18.59 17.44 2.87
C VAL A 512 -18.85 17.54 4.38
N ASN A 513 -18.99 16.41 5.07
CA ASN A 513 -19.35 16.37 6.50
C ASN A 513 -18.37 15.54 7.35
N ALA A 514 -17.43 14.81 6.75
CA ALA A 514 -16.63 13.82 7.46
C ALA A 514 -15.84 14.38 8.65
N ARG A 515 -15.12 15.49 8.45
CA ARG A 515 -14.32 16.15 9.50
C ARG A 515 -15.19 16.58 10.68
N GLN A 516 -16.25 17.32 10.39
CA GLN A 516 -17.17 17.84 11.42
C GLN A 516 -17.87 16.70 12.17
N LEU A 517 -18.29 15.64 11.47
CA LEU A 517 -18.91 14.47 12.09
C LEU A 517 -17.93 13.76 13.04
N LEU A 518 -16.69 13.53 12.62
CA LEU A 518 -15.67 12.88 13.45
C LEU A 518 -15.35 13.71 14.71
N LEU A 519 -15.15 15.01 14.56
CA LEU A 519 -14.93 15.91 15.69
C LEU A 519 -16.12 15.89 16.65
N GLY A 520 -17.35 15.96 16.11
CA GLY A 520 -18.57 15.88 16.90
C GLY A 520 -18.70 14.57 17.69
N LEU A 521 -18.37 13.43 17.09
CA LEU A 521 -18.36 12.13 17.76
C LEU A 521 -17.31 12.05 18.88
N ILE A 522 -16.12 12.61 18.68
CA ILE A 522 -15.08 12.68 19.73
C ILE A 522 -15.54 13.59 20.88
N HIS A 523 -16.06 14.78 20.56
CA HIS A 523 -16.58 15.71 21.57
C HIS A 523 -17.75 15.11 22.36
N GLN A 524 -18.60 14.31 21.72
CA GLN A 524 -19.68 13.62 22.42
C GLN A 524 -19.14 12.67 23.51
N GLU A 525 -18.05 11.93 23.24
CA GLU A 525 -17.39 11.10 24.26
C GLU A 525 -16.80 11.92 25.41
N ILE A 526 -16.28 13.11 25.12
CA ILE A 526 -15.78 14.05 26.15
C ILE A 526 -16.92 14.47 27.06
N THR A 527 -18.02 14.95 26.48
CA THR A 527 -19.22 15.37 27.23
C THR A 527 -19.79 14.23 28.06
N HIS A 528 -19.75 12.98 27.57
CA HIS A 528 -20.15 11.82 28.37
C HIS A 528 -19.30 11.66 29.63
N VAL A 529 -17.97 11.80 29.53
CA VAL A 529 -17.07 11.71 30.69
C VAL A 529 -17.25 12.89 31.65
N GLU A 530 -17.40 14.11 31.14
CA GLU A 530 -17.66 15.30 31.94
C GLU A 530 -18.96 15.19 32.75
N ASN A 531 -19.96 14.52 32.20
CA ASN A 531 -21.22 14.21 32.87
C ASN A 531 -21.17 12.98 33.80
N GLY A 532 -19.98 12.40 34.04
CA GLY A 532 -19.77 11.26 34.94
C GLY A 532 -20.02 9.89 34.31
N HIS A 533 -20.28 9.79 33.01
CA HIS A 533 -20.38 8.52 32.28
C HIS A 533 -19.02 8.01 31.80
N THR A 534 -18.98 6.83 31.18
CA THR A 534 -17.74 6.30 30.59
C THR A 534 -17.62 6.69 29.11
N GLY A 535 -16.52 7.34 28.74
CA GLY A 535 -16.16 7.61 27.34
C GLY A 535 -15.16 6.59 26.80
N LYS A 536 -15.39 6.06 25.60
CA LYS A 536 -14.51 5.10 24.93
C LYS A 536 -14.43 5.39 23.43
N ILE A 537 -13.22 5.39 22.90
CA ILE A 537 -12.96 5.48 21.45
C ILE A 537 -12.07 4.31 21.05
N THR A 538 -12.51 3.55 20.05
CA THR A 538 -11.69 2.50 19.44
C THR A 538 -11.55 2.76 17.93
N LEU A 539 -10.31 2.90 17.47
CA LEU A 539 -10.01 3.20 16.07
C LEU A 539 -9.18 2.09 15.44
N LYS A 540 -9.48 1.76 14.19
CA LYS A 540 -8.62 0.99 13.31
C LYS A 540 -8.48 1.78 12.01
N ILE A 541 -7.27 2.21 11.69
CA ILE A 541 -6.98 3.03 10.50
C ILE A 541 -5.61 2.67 9.94
N ASN A 542 -5.33 2.97 8.68
CA ASN A 542 -4.01 2.70 8.12
C ASN A 542 -3.04 3.82 8.47
N ASN A 543 -3.52 5.06 8.51
CA ASN A 543 -2.72 6.25 8.84
C ASN A 543 -3.51 7.22 9.72
N LEU A 544 -2.83 7.77 10.73
CA LEU A 544 -3.32 8.83 11.63
C LEU A 544 -2.33 9.99 11.58
N VAL A 545 -2.65 11.04 10.84
CA VAL A 545 -1.73 12.17 10.58
C VAL A 545 -2.41 13.53 10.75
N ASP A 546 -3.72 13.61 10.53
CA ASP A 546 -4.45 14.88 10.58
C ASP A 546 -4.32 15.57 11.95
N LYS A 547 -3.79 16.79 11.95
CA LYS A 547 -3.45 17.52 13.16
C LYS A 547 -4.67 17.79 14.04
N GLU A 548 -5.75 18.31 13.45
CA GLU A 548 -6.96 18.67 14.20
C GLU A 548 -7.60 17.46 14.88
N LEU A 549 -7.69 16.32 14.18
CA LEU A 549 -8.19 15.09 14.79
C LEU A 549 -7.26 14.55 15.87
N VAL A 550 -5.94 14.62 15.69
CA VAL A 550 -4.97 14.19 16.72
C VAL A 550 -5.07 15.08 17.97
N ASP A 551 -5.20 16.40 17.79
CA ASP A 551 -5.39 17.36 18.88
C ASP A 551 -6.68 17.06 19.65
N CYS A 552 -7.76 16.75 18.92
CA CYS A 552 -9.03 16.35 19.49
C CYS A 552 -8.93 15.02 20.28
N LEU A 553 -8.14 14.04 19.80
CA LEU A 553 -7.87 12.80 20.54
C LEU A 553 -7.06 13.06 21.82
N TYR A 554 -6.07 13.95 21.79
CA TYR A 554 -5.36 14.36 23.01
C TYR A 554 -6.29 15.03 24.00
N LEU A 555 -7.16 15.94 23.53
CA LEU A 555 -8.17 16.56 24.39
C LEU A 555 -9.08 15.51 25.02
N ALA A 556 -9.58 14.56 24.22
CA ALA A 556 -10.44 13.50 24.73
C ALA A 556 -9.75 12.64 25.80
N ALA A 557 -8.50 12.26 25.56
CA ALA A 557 -7.71 11.50 26.51
C ALA A 557 -7.49 12.26 27.82
N ARG A 558 -7.24 13.57 27.75
CA ARG A 558 -7.10 14.46 28.91
C ARG A 558 -8.37 14.57 29.73
N SER A 559 -9.52 14.61 29.08
CA SER A 559 -10.83 14.61 29.75
C SER A 559 -11.20 13.25 30.36
N GLY A 560 -10.39 12.20 30.17
CA GLY A 560 -10.61 10.88 30.77
C GLY A 560 -11.21 9.82 29.82
N VAL A 561 -11.41 10.15 28.55
CA VAL A 561 -11.88 9.19 27.53
C VAL A 561 -10.81 8.13 27.30
N LYS A 562 -11.20 6.84 27.32
CA LYS A 562 -10.27 5.73 27.07
C LYS A 562 -10.17 5.46 25.57
N ILE A 563 -8.97 5.62 25.01
CA ILE A 563 -8.74 5.53 23.56
C ILE A 563 -7.84 4.35 23.22
N ARG A 564 -8.27 3.49 22.29
CA ARG A 564 -7.46 2.39 21.75
C ARG A 564 -7.37 2.49 20.23
N ILE A 565 -6.17 2.41 19.68
CA ILE A 565 -5.93 2.62 18.26
C ILE A 565 -5.13 1.44 17.70
N ILE A 566 -5.58 0.91 16.57
CA ILE A 566 -4.83 0.03 15.69
C ILE A 566 -4.45 0.86 14.47
N VAL A 567 -3.17 1.22 14.35
CA VAL A 567 -2.64 1.93 13.18
C VAL A 567 -1.45 1.19 12.62
N ARG A 568 -1.58 0.70 11.39
CA ARG A 568 -0.52 -0.11 10.77
C ARG A 568 0.63 0.75 10.23
N GLY A 569 0.30 1.91 9.68
CA GLY A 569 1.19 2.75 8.88
C GLY A 569 1.69 3.94 9.70
N MET A 570 1.47 5.14 9.17
CA MET A 570 1.90 6.39 9.79
C MET A 570 1.00 6.75 10.98
N CYS A 571 1.62 7.22 12.06
CA CYS A 571 0.97 7.73 13.25
C CYS A 571 1.76 8.96 13.72
N SER A 572 1.20 10.15 13.54
CA SER A 572 1.77 11.40 14.06
C SER A 572 1.51 11.57 15.56
N LEU A 573 0.44 10.94 16.08
CA LEU A 573 0.11 10.88 17.50
C LEU A 573 1.22 10.16 18.27
N VAL A 574 1.65 10.78 19.38
CA VAL A 574 2.65 10.29 20.32
C VAL A 574 1.95 9.77 21.58
N PRO A 575 1.90 8.44 21.80
CA PRO A 575 1.25 7.84 22.96
C PRO A 575 2.15 7.84 24.19
N GLY A 576 1.54 7.83 25.39
CA GLY A 576 2.26 7.77 26.67
C GLY A 576 2.95 9.08 27.09
N LEU A 577 2.49 10.22 26.57
CA LEU A 577 2.89 11.53 27.06
C LEU A 577 2.09 11.86 28.32
N ASN A 578 2.79 12.08 29.43
CA ASN A 578 2.19 12.47 30.71
C ASN A 578 1.25 13.66 30.50
N ASN A 579 0.03 13.57 31.04
CA ASN A 579 -1.04 14.57 30.95
C ASN A 579 -1.58 14.86 29.54
N PHE A 580 -1.19 14.11 28.51
CA PHE A 580 -1.72 14.27 27.14
C PHE A 580 -2.29 12.98 26.56
N SER A 581 -1.57 11.87 26.70
CA SER A 581 -1.94 10.61 26.05
C SER A 581 -1.84 9.39 26.95
N ASP A 582 -1.95 9.59 28.27
CA ASP A 582 -1.98 8.52 29.29
C ASP A 582 -3.13 7.51 29.06
N ASN A 583 -4.27 8.01 28.57
CA ASN A 583 -5.45 7.21 28.25
C ASN A 583 -5.46 6.68 26.81
N ILE A 584 -4.38 6.88 26.04
CA ILE A 584 -4.27 6.44 24.65
C ILE A 584 -3.34 5.23 24.55
N ARG A 585 -3.85 4.14 23.98
CA ARG A 585 -3.04 2.94 23.68
C ARG A 585 -3.03 2.68 22.19
N VAL A 586 -1.84 2.65 21.60
CA VAL A 586 -1.65 2.46 20.16
C VAL A 586 -0.88 1.18 19.91
N ILE A 587 -1.46 0.31 19.08
CA ILE A 587 -0.79 -0.88 18.56
C ILE A 587 -0.78 -0.87 17.03
N SER A 588 0.09 -1.69 16.47
CA SER A 588 0.17 -1.95 15.04
C SER A 588 0.33 -3.43 14.78
N ILE A 589 -0.39 -3.92 13.77
CA ILE A 589 -0.32 -5.30 13.34
C ILE A 589 0.20 -5.31 11.91
N VAL A 590 1.35 -5.95 11.72
CA VAL A 590 1.92 -6.29 10.42
C VAL A 590 2.08 -7.80 10.41
N ASP A 591 1.45 -8.46 9.46
CA ASP A 591 1.37 -9.92 9.35
C ASP A 591 1.17 -10.29 7.86
N ARG A 592 0.81 -11.55 7.57
CA ARG A 592 0.60 -12.09 6.22
C ARG A 592 -0.34 -11.22 5.37
N PHE A 593 -1.50 -10.87 5.91
CA PHE A 593 -2.46 -10.01 5.21
C PHE A 593 -2.17 -8.55 5.53
N LEU A 594 -2.37 -7.72 4.52
CA LEU A 594 -2.21 -6.28 4.58
C LEU A 594 -3.46 -5.71 5.26
N GLU A 595 -3.34 -5.35 6.53
CA GLU A 595 -4.42 -4.69 7.27
C GLU A 595 -4.86 -3.43 6.50
N HIS A 596 -6.10 -3.36 6.04
CA HIS A 596 -6.55 -2.21 5.24
C HIS A 596 -7.90 -1.59 5.63
N PRO A 597 -8.83 -2.22 6.40
CA PRO A 597 -10.11 -1.62 6.66
C PRO A 597 -9.96 -0.49 7.67
N ARG A 598 -10.80 0.54 7.54
CA ARG A 598 -10.92 1.60 8.53
C ARG A 598 -12.22 1.44 9.29
N VAL A 599 -12.13 1.40 10.61
CA VAL A 599 -13.23 1.21 11.54
C VAL A 599 -13.11 2.23 12.66
N MET A 600 -14.23 2.86 13.00
CA MET A 600 -14.32 3.80 14.12
C MET A 600 -15.47 3.39 15.02
N ILE A 601 -15.19 3.24 16.31
CA ILE A 601 -16.17 2.85 17.34
C ILE A 601 -16.16 3.89 18.45
N PHE A 602 -17.33 4.46 18.73
CA PHE A 602 -17.57 5.41 19.81
C PHE A 602 -18.52 4.77 20.83
N GLY A 603 -18.16 4.82 22.12
CA GLY A 603 -18.88 4.12 23.19
C GLY A 603 -20.28 4.65 23.46
N ASN A 604 -20.50 5.95 23.23
CA ASN A 604 -21.77 6.67 23.25
C ASN A 604 -22.70 6.23 24.39
N ASN A 605 -22.17 6.21 25.61
CA ASN A 605 -22.86 5.82 26.84
C ASN A 605 -23.57 4.45 26.79
N GLY A 606 -23.01 3.48 26.06
CA GLY A 606 -23.53 2.12 25.95
C GLY A 606 -24.26 1.82 24.64
N ASP A 607 -24.65 2.83 23.86
CA ASP A 607 -25.20 2.68 22.51
C ASP A 607 -24.08 2.86 21.47
N GLU A 608 -23.24 1.83 21.32
CA GLU A 608 -22.02 1.92 20.52
C GLU A 608 -22.31 2.29 19.05
N LYS A 609 -21.64 3.34 18.58
CA LYS A 609 -21.69 3.76 17.17
C LYS A 609 -20.49 3.19 16.42
N VAL A 610 -20.75 2.28 15.49
CA VAL A 610 -19.72 1.61 14.67
C VAL A 610 -19.79 2.12 13.24
N TYR A 611 -18.66 2.57 12.70
CA TYR A 611 -18.52 3.00 11.31
C TYR A 611 -17.43 2.19 10.60
N ILE A 612 -17.64 1.89 9.33
CA ILE A 612 -16.57 1.48 8.40
C ILE A 612 -16.34 2.58 7.37
N SER A 613 -15.10 2.75 6.91
CA SER A 613 -14.75 3.85 5.99
C SER A 613 -13.67 3.49 4.98
N SER A 614 -13.69 4.18 3.83
CA SER A 614 -12.57 4.20 2.88
C SER A 614 -11.46 5.19 3.27
N ALA A 615 -11.77 6.18 4.14
CA ALA A 615 -10.85 7.23 4.56
C ALA A 615 -9.94 6.81 5.73
N ASP A 616 -8.65 7.14 5.60
CA ASP A 616 -7.76 7.31 6.74
C ASP A 616 -7.92 8.69 7.38
N TRP A 617 -7.37 8.89 8.59
CA TRP A 617 -7.36 10.21 9.25
C TRP A 617 -6.14 11.01 8.80
N MET A 618 -6.17 11.44 7.54
CA MET A 618 -5.20 12.35 6.93
C MET A 618 -5.95 13.48 6.25
N THR A 619 -5.39 14.69 6.25
CA THR A 619 -5.99 15.90 5.66
C THR A 619 -6.45 15.66 4.22
N ARG A 620 -5.61 15.05 3.37
CA ARG A 620 -6.00 14.70 1.99
C ARG A 620 -7.20 13.76 1.87
N ASN A 621 -7.42 12.87 2.83
CA ASN A 621 -8.59 11.97 2.80
C ASN A 621 -9.85 12.69 3.26
N LEU A 622 -9.70 13.62 4.21
CA LEU A 622 -10.82 14.35 4.80
C LEU A 622 -11.27 15.52 3.94
N ASP A 623 -10.34 16.25 3.31
CA ASP A 623 -10.62 17.55 2.68
C ASP A 623 -10.35 17.57 1.16
N HIS A 624 -9.53 16.66 0.63
CA HIS A 624 -9.09 16.69 -0.79
C HIS A 624 -9.48 15.43 -1.58
N ARG A 625 -10.35 14.58 -1.03
CA ARG A 625 -10.83 13.35 -1.68
C ARG A 625 -12.30 13.11 -1.41
N VAL A 626 -12.94 12.42 -2.35
CA VAL A 626 -14.27 11.86 -2.14
C VAL A 626 -14.13 10.48 -1.53
N GLU A 627 -14.28 10.42 -0.21
CA GLU A 627 -14.29 9.20 0.61
C GLU A 627 -15.69 8.97 1.18
N VAL A 628 -16.01 7.72 1.50
CA VAL A 628 -17.30 7.35 2.09
C VAL A 628 -17.08 6.47 3.31
N GLY A 629 -17.68 6.86 4.42
CA GLY A 629 -17.93 6.00 5.58
C GLY A 629 -19.41 5.77 5.79
N VAL A 630 -19.75 4.62 6.37
CA VAL A 630 -21.12 4.18 6.62
C VAL A 630 -21.26 3.67 8.05
N PRO A 631 -22.33 4.07 8.78
CA PRO A 631 -22.67 3.48 10.07
C PRO A 631 -23.20 2.07 9.88
N ILE A 632 -22.85 1.17 10.79
CA ILE A 632 -23.40 -0.19 10.84
C ILE A 632 -24.58 -0.16 11.79
N TYR A 633 -25.80 -0.31 11.27
CA TYR A 633 -27.02 -0.28 12.07
C TYR A 633 -27.41 -1.65 12.64
N ASP A 634 -27.14 -2.73 11.91
CA ASP A 634 -27.44 -4.09 12.37
C ASP A 634 -26.56 -4.46 13.57
N GLU A 635 -27.19 -4.78 14.71
CA GLU A 635 -26.51 -5.09 15.97
C GLU A 635 -25.64 -6.35 15.89
N LYS A 636 -26.06 -7.38 15.11
CA LYS A 636 -25.26 -8.60 14.91
C LYS A 636 -23.97 -8.26 14.15
N LEU A 637 -24.06 -7.39 13.14
CA LEU A 637 -22.91 -6.94 12.35
C LEU A 637 -22.00 -5.98 13.14
N LYS A 638 -22.56 -5.09 13.98
CA LYS A 638 -21.78 -4.27 14.91
C LYS A 638 -20.93 -5.17 15.82
N GLN A 639 -21.55 -6.15 16.46
CA GLN A 639 -20.85 -7.06 17.38
C GLN A 639 -19.77 -7.88 16.66
N LEU A 640 -20.01 -8.33 15.43
CA LEU A 640 -19.01 -9.02 14.62
C LEU A 640 -17.75 -8.17 14.40
N ILE A 641 -17.91 -6.88 14.09
CA ILE A 641 -16.79 -5.95 13.92
C ILE A 641 -16.05 -5.74 15.25
N VAL A 642 -16.79 -5.54 16.34
CA VAL A 642 -16.21 -5.39 17.69
C VAL A 642 -15.38 -6.62 18.06
N ASP A 643 -15.91 -7.82 17.85
CA ASP A 643 -15.23 -9.08 18.14
C ASP A 643 -13.92 -9.22 17.33
N VAL A 644 -13.95 -8.86 16.04
CA VAL A 644 -12.76 -8.83 15.18
C VAL A 644 -11.70 -7.88 15.74
N LEU A 645 -12.07 -6.66 16.12
CA LEU A 645 -11.13 -5.69 16.69
C LEU A 645 -10.60 -6.16 18.05
N GLU A 646 -11.42 -6.79 18.88
CA GLU A 646 -10.99 -7.36 20.16
C GLU A 646 -9.97 -8.50 19.96
N LEU A 647 -10.14 -9.36 18.95
CA LEU A 647 -9.13 -10.35 18.58
C LEU A 647 -7.81 -9.70 18.17
N GLN A 648 -7.86 -8.56 17.49
CA GLN A 648 -6.68 -7.77 17.13
C GLN A 648 -5.99 -7.15 18.36
N PHE A 649 -6.73 -6.55 19.29
CA PHE A 649 -6.15 -6.04 20.55
C PHE A 649 -5.63 -7.15 21.48
N LYS A 650 -6.15 -8.37 21.34
CA LYS A 650 -5.68 -9.57 22.05
C LYS A 650 -4.51 -10.26 21.35
N ASP A 651 -4.05 -9.77 20.21
CA ASP A 651 -2.89 -10.32 19.50
C ASP A 651 -1.62 -10.22 20.37
N ARG A 652 -0.92 -11.35 20.52
CA ARG A 652 0.35 -11.48 21.27
C ARG A 652 1.43 -12.16 20.44
N THR A 653 1.31 -12.08 19.12
CA THR A 653 2.23 -12.69 18.15
C THR A 653 2.78 -11.66 17.18
N LYS A 654 1.92 -10.82 16.62
CA LYS A 654 2.21 -9.88 15.54
C LYS A 654 1.87 -8.43 15.90
N ALA A 655 1.18 -8.16 17.01
CA ALA A 655 1.00 -6.81 17.49
C ALA A 655 2.31 -6.21 18.03
N ARG A 656 2.62 -4.99 17.60
CA ARG A 656 3.67 -4.11 18.14
C ARG A 656 3.02 -2.93 18.83
N ILE A 657 3.68 -2.42 19.86
CA ILE A 657 3.34 -1.17 20.53
C ILE A 657 3.94 -0.03 19.71
N ILE A 658 3.16 1.02 19.47
CA ILE A 658 3.71 2.32 19.08
C ILE A 658 3.91 3.07 20.40
N ASP A 659 5.16 3.35 20.74
CA ASP A 659 5.56 4.13 21.91
C ASP A 659 6.11 5.50 21.48
N SER A 660 6.46 6.34 22.45
CA SER A 660 7.00 7.69 22.23
C SER A 660 8.35 7.73 21.47
N GLU A 661 9.02 6.58 21.32
CA GLU A 661 10.30 6.45 20.60
C GLU A 661 10.16 5.60 19.32
N GLN A 662 8.96 5.12 19.01
CA GLN A 662 8.64 4.18 17.93
C GLN A 662 9.60 2.97 17.84
N LYS A 663 9.92 2.35 18.99
CA LYS A 663 10.84 1.19 19.05
C LYS A 663 10.29 -0.09 18.42
N ASN A 664 8.98 -0.13 18.14
CA ASN A 664 8.27 -1.27 17.57
C ASN A 664 8.41 -2.55 18.39
N HIS A 665 8.35 -2.44 19.72
CA HIS A 665 8.36 -3.61 20.60
C HIS A 665 7.10 -4.45 20.39
N TYR A 666 7.26 -5.77 20.29
CA TYR A 666 6.12 -6.69 20.29
C TYR A 666 5.35 -6.59 21.61
N VAL A 667 4.02 -6.68 21.53
CA VAL A 667 3.16 -6.73 22.72
C VAL A 667 3.48 -8.01 23.50
N ARG A 668 3.91 -7.85 24.75
CA ARG A 668 4.30 -8.98 25.61
C ARG A 668 3.10 -9.88 25.90
N ARG A 669 3.28 -11.19 25.74
CA ARG A 669 2.27 -12.22 26.04
C ARG A 669 1.92 -12.27 27.54
N GLY A 670 2.94 -12.25 28.41
CA GLY A 670 2.77 -12.62 29.82
C GLY A 670 2.14 -14.01 29.96
N ASN A 671 1.22 -14.16 30.92
CA ASN A 671 0.46 -15.39 31.18
C ASN A 671 -0.80 -15.54 30.32
N ARG A 672 -1.01 -14.67 29.32
CA ARG A 672 -2.20 -14.70 28.47
C ARG A 672 -2.02 -15.70 27.32
N LYS A 673 -3.13 -16.14 26.73
CA LYS A 673 -3.14 -17.04 25.57
C LYS A 673 -2.35 -16.43 24.40
N LYS A 674 -1.55 -17.25 23.71
CA LYS A 674 -0.90 -16.85 22.44
C LYS A 674 -1.96 -16.77 21.36
N ILE A 675 -2.25 -15.56 20.89
CA ILE A 675 -3.21 -15.28 19.81
C ILE A 675 -2.47 -14.60 18.67
N ARG A 676 -2.71 -15.08 17.44
CA ARG A 676 -2.35 -14.41 16.18
C ARG A 676 -3.66 -14.01 15.53
N SER A 677 -3.93 -12.72 15.49
CA SER A 677 -5.23 -12.15 15.18
C SER A 677 -5.77 -12.60 13.82
N GLN A 678 -4.97 -12.59 12.76
CA GLN A 678 -5.43 -12.99 11.43
C GLN A 678 -5.91 -14.45 11.38
N ILE A 679 -5.25 -15.36 12.10
CA ILE A 679 -5.69 -16.76 12.19
C ILE A 679 -6.93 -16.88 13.07
N ALA A 680 -6.96 -16.19 14.20
CA ALA A 680 -8.10 -16.20 15.11
C ALA A 680 -9.37 -15.61 14.47
N ILE A 681 -9.22 -14.58 13.65
CA ILE A 681 -10.31 -13.98 12.85
C ILE A 681 -10.84 -15.01 11.85
N TYR A 682 -9.96 -15.69 11.11
CA TYR A 682 -10.38 -16.75 10.19
C TYR A 682 -11.19 -17.84 10.91
N ASP A 683 -10.72 -18.31 12.06
CA ASP A 683 -11.43 -19.33 12.86
C ASP A 683 -12.77 -18.82 13.42
N HIS A 684 -12.83 -17.54 13.83
CA HIS A 684 -14.05 -16.91 14.31
C HIS A 684 -15.09 -16.78 13.18
N LEU A 685 -14.68 -16.29 12.00
CA LEU A 685 -15.55 -16.18 10.83
C LEU A 685 -16.01 -17.55 10.33
N LYS A 686 -15.14 -18.56 10.38
CA LYS A 686 -15.53 -19.93 10.03
C LYS A 686 -16.64 -20.46 10.95
N LYS A 687 -16.63 -20.10 12.24
CA LYS A 687 -17.70 -20.44 13.18
C LYS A 687 -18.96 -19.62 12.94
N TRP A 688 -18.81 -18.32 12.67
CA TRP A 688 -19.90 -17.44 12.29
C TRP A 688 -20.70 -18.03 11.13
N GLU A 689 -20.02 -18.42 10.06
CA GLU A 689 -20.63 -19.06 8.90
C GLU A 689 -21.19 -20.46 9.21
N GLY A 690 -20.68 -21.16 10.22
CA GLY A 690 -21.24 -22.44 10.67
C GLY A 690 -22.54 -22.31 11.47
N ASN A 691 -22.64 -21.28 12.31
CA ASN A 691 -23.80 -21.06 13.19
C ASN A 691 -25.04 -20.59 12.41
N TYR A 692 -24.84 -19.91 11.29
CA TYR A 692 -25.89 -19.40 10.43
C TYR A 692 -26.82 -20.49 9.85
N ASN A 693 -26.37 -21.75 9.82
CA ASN A 693 -27.19 -22.89 9.37
C ASN A 693 -28.08 -23.49 10.49
N ASN A 694 -27.91 -23.05 11.74
CA ASN A 694 -28.62 -23.57 12.92
C ASN A 694 -29.66 -22.59 13.48
N GLU A 695 -29.75 -21.37 12.94
CA GLU A 695 -30.86 -20.42 13.14
C GLU A 695 -31.80 -20.51 11.92
#